data_AF-A0A496SQR9-F1
#
_entry.id   AF-A0A496SQR9-F1
#
_cell.length_a   1.000
_cell.length_b   1.000
_cell.length_c   1.000
_cell.angle_alpha   90.00
_cell.angle_beta   90.00
_cell.angle_gamma   90.00
#
_symmetry.space_group_name_H-M   'P 1'
#
loop_
_entity.id
_entity.type
_entity.pdbx_description
1 polymer ?
#
loop_
_entity_poly.entity_id
_entity_poly.type
_entity_poly.pdbx_seq_one_letter_code
_entity_poly.pdbx_strand_id
1 'polypeptide(L)'
;MLQDCRLAILFAVILLLFLPGSSMAAHYLIYGQAQIQYWPQHPTDTPVTAPFANERIEIWDQIQRVTYDYTNANGDYNIDWYMGMKPYYLWSQLTNSYVDICDGLLGNPVSHSHAVSAFDYVEQHNWTYSVGGQENVFYHINRVHNFFKNTLGYNGMDYQMDVHINVSEWIGHLPWVGWGGGAASNGEDIWITEDGEGHKYSDVLYHEYTHNVLDHIYAQDLHDSGLMGRSLAEGLCDYFAATLNGDQRIGEGYISPYRELEPNRYYPADYGSDAHDNGRILGGACWDLRSSLGASTTDALVFNTLFVTPRARTFQQFLDNMLVADDNDGNLENGTPHDAQILANFRLHGIYPSKIYVPGNYSTIQAGINAASSGTTVLISAGTYYESLTMKTGVDLKRSGAGTVTIRPGGPRPIAVFNGVGNILVENINFRAACDHDAVDVINCAGGIRFSSCHFYDSGLLAGVYVSGGTSSVSFEKCSFHGNHEGLKVNNSTPTFNYGEMKNNVYSNTYGVYCTNQGIPYLSPNNNFSWPSTNSSYDIRATSSVTGDIHAEQNYWGEGGREPAVLHDGSGTIITSNPLSTPAKIVVDTRPLAQAQEKLFSGDRSGALADFKAIIAASASQEEALAAVHGVMFASNQTPEEVEVALSYLEGIQSDHKGSEIGAAALYVSISGLVSQGSPGEALSKIDQILRDHPTSPYVPYALLEKAFLLDYTYGDEQGTEEVFAQIAAIYPDWELTPMVKTRLEAWRQARAGLPEEEKSVVSLSCYPNPANPTTTICLQLPRTARVSVLIYNVLGQSVRTLLDDVVLGPGAHAIRWDGRDAAGQELASGIYVCTLKAGKLMRARRIVLLR
;
A
#
# COMPACT_ATOMS: atom_id res chain seq x y z
N MET A 1 55.72 -69.22 -55.49
CA MET A 1 54.30 -69.50 -55.21
C MET A 1 53.76 -68.30 -54.46
N LEU A 2 53.35 -67.32 -55.26
CA LEU A 2 53.14 -65.91 -54.94
C LEU A 2 51.93 -65.44 -55.77
N GLN A 3 50.91 -66.30 -55.89
CA GLN A 3 49.74 -66.09 -56.75
C GLN A 3 48.39 -66.45 -56.12
N ASP A 4 48.34 -66.88 -54.84
CA ASP A 4 47.10 -67.35 -54.19
C ASP A 4 46.68 -66.55 -52.92
N CYS A 5 47.11 -65.29 -52.78
CA CYS A 5 46.58 -64.37 -51.74
C CYS A 5 45.91 -63.11 -52.29
N ARG A 6 45.90 -62.89 -53.62
CA ARG A 6 45.25 -61.71 -54.23
C ARG A 6 43.76 -61.90 -54.52
N LEU A 7 43.27 -63.14 -54.67
CA LEU A 7 41.84 -63.41 -54.86
C LEU A 7 41.05 -63.36 -53.53
N ALA A 8 41.66 -63.72 -52.39
CA ALA A 8 40.99 -63.66 -51.09
C ALA A 8 40.81 -62.22 -50.57
N ILE A 9 41.75 -61.32 -50.88
CA ILE A 9 41.63 -59.89 -50.53
C ILE A 9 40.64 -59.18 -51.46
N LEU A 10 40.55 -59.56 -52.75
CA LEU A 10 39.58 -58.97 -53.66
C LEU A 10 38.13 -59.43 -53.36
N PHE A 11 37.94 -60.68 -52.88
CA PHE A 11 36.64 -61.15 -52.41
C PHE A 11 36.24 -60.54 -51.06
N ALA A 12 37.18 -60.27 -50.16
CA ALA A 12 36.92 -59.56 -48.91
C ALA A 12 36.56 -58.07 -49.12
N VAL A 13 37.16 -57.40 -50.10
CA VAL A 13 36.84 -56.00 -50.44
C VAL A 13 35.49 -55.86 -51.15
N ILE A 14 35.07 -56.84 -51.96
CA ILE A 14 33.75 -56.80 -52.62
C ILE A 14 32.62 -57.19 -51.65
N LEU A 15 32.86 -58.07 -50.67
CA LEU A 15 31.85 -58.36 -49.63
C LEU A 15 31.71 -57.25 -48.58
N LEU A 16 32.72 -56.41 -48.37
CA LEU A 16 32.63 -55.23 -47.50
C LEU A 16 31.90 -54.04 -48.15
N LEU A 17 31.71 -54.04 -49.47
CA LEU A 17 30.95 -53.00 -50.19
C LEU A 17 29.44 -53.28 -50.27
N PHE A 18 28.94 -54.43 -49.78
CA PHE A 18 27.53 -54.82 -49.85
C PHE A 18 26.91 -55.31 -48.52
N LEU A 19 27.45 -54.87 -47.37
CA LEU A 19 26.72 -54.96 -46.10
C LEU A 19 25.85 -53.71 -45.93
N PRO A 20 24.52 -53.82 -45.75
CA PRO A 20 23.69 -52.68 -45.40
C PRO A 20 23.98 -52.32 -43.94
N GLY A 21 24.80 -51.29 -43.71
CA GLY A 21 25.05 -50.82 -42.34
C GLY A 21 26.29 -49.97 -42.07
N SER A 22 27.17 -49.70 -43.04
CA SER A 22 28.30 -48.79 -42.83
C SER A 22 28.23 -47.59 -43.78
N SER A 23 27.33 -46.64 -43.47
CA SER A 23 27.56 -45.26 -43.90
C SER A 23 28.74 -44.73 -43.09
N MET A 24 29.88 -44.48 -43.71
CA MET A 24 30.73 -43.40 -43.20
C MET A 24 29.89 -42.13 -43.33
N ALA A 25 29.21 -41.72 -42.25
CA ALA A 25 28.65 -40.39 -42.19
C ALA A 25 29.85 -39.44 -42.24
N ALA A 26 30.05 -38.77 -43.37
CA ALA A 26 31.01 -37.68 -43.44
C ALA A 26 30.51 -36.60 -42.48
N HIS A 27 31.33 -36.28 -41.49
CA HIS A 27 31.05 -35.24 -40.51
C HIS A 27 31.57 -33.93 -41.09
N TYR A 28 30.69 -32.94 -41.23
CA TYR A 28 31.04 -31.63 -41.78
C TYR A 28 30.98 -30.61 -40.65
N LEU A 29 32.09 -29.92 -40.41
CA LEU A 29 32.16 -28.84 -39.45
C LEU A 29 31.90 -27.52 -40.17
N ILE A 30 30.78 -26.88 -39.88
CA ILE A 30 30.48 -25.53 -40.36
C ILE A 30 30.61 -24.58 -39.19
N TYR A 31 31.50 -23.61 -39.32
CA TYR A 31 31.80 -22.67 -38.26
C TYR A 31 32.02 -21.29 -38.84
N GLY A 32 32.03 -20.28 -37.99
CA GLY A 32 32.36 -18.94 -38.42
C GLY A 32 32.11 -17.93 -37.32
N GLN A 33 32.27 -16.67 -37.70
CA GLN A 33 32.07 -15.55 -36.79
C GLN A 33 31.05 -14.57 -37.38
N ALA A 34 30.09 -14.14 -36.56
CA ALA A 34 29.15 -13.08 -36.87
C ALA A 34 29.60 -11.75 -36.24
N GLN A 35 29.56 -10.68 -37.03
CA GLN A 35 29.86 -9.32 -36.60
C GLN A 35 28.75 -8.37 -37.04
N ILE A 36 28.47 -7.35 -36.23
CA ILE A 36 27.48 -6.32 -36.50
C ILE A 36 28.12 -4.94 -36.42
N GLN A 37 27.73 -4.05 -37.35
CA GLN A 37 27.82 -2.61 -37.14
C GLN A 37 26.52 -2.11 -36.51
N TYR A 38 26.61 -1.40 -35.38
CA TYR A 38 25.46 -0.85 -34.66
C TYR A 38 25.69 0.62 -34.32
N TRP A 39 24.61 1.38 -34.06
CA TRP A 39 24.71 2.74 -33.55
C TRP A 39 24.86 2.70 -32.02
N PRO A 40 25.94 3.23 -31.44
CA PRO A 40 26.14 3.20 -29.98
C PRO A 40 24.97 3.77 -29.19
N GLN A 41 24.47 4.94 -29.61
CA GLN A 41 23.33 5.59 -28.98
C GLN A 41 22.27 6.00 -30.01
N HIS A 42 22.66 6.69 -31.09
CA HIS A 42 21.73 7.23 -32.08
C HIS A 42 22.35 7.36 -33.50
N PRO A 43 21.55 7.57 -34.57
CA PRO A 43 22.00 7.53 -35.97
C PRO A 43 23.12 8.47 -36.38
N THR A 44 23.34 9.56 -35.63
CA THR A 44 24.41 10.53 -35.91
C THR A 44 25.76 10.08 -35.36
N ASP A 45 25.80 9.01 -34.55
CA ASP A 45 27.03 8.39 -34.10
C ASP A 45 27.75 7.68 -35.24
N THR A 46 29.07 7.60 -35.12
CA THR A 46 29.84 6.71 -36.00
C THR A 46 29.53 5.25 -35.63
N PRO A 47 29.01 4.41 -36.55
CA PRO A 47 28.71 3.02 -36.26
C PRO A 47 29.94 2.27 -35.77
N VAL A 48 29.75 1.43 -34.75
CA VAL A 48 30.81 0.63 -34.13
C VAL A 48 30.62 -0.83 -34.54
N THR A 49 31.73 -1.52 -34.82
CA THR A 49 31.72 -2.96 -35.12
C THR A 49 31.93 -3.76 -33.84
N ALA A 50 31.07 -4.74 -33.58
CA ALA A 50 31.19 -5.66 -32.46
C ALA A 50 30.85 -7.10 -32.87
N PRO A 51 31.26 -8.11 -32.07
CA PRO A 51 30.76 -9.47 -32.23
C PRO A 51 29.24 -9.52 -32.09
N PHE A 52 28.57 -10.30 -32.95
CA PHE A 52 27.11 -10.42 -32.91
C PHE A 52 26.71 -11.70 -32.18
N ALA A 53 26.40 -11.55 -30.89
CA ALA A 53 26.11 -12.65 -29.97
C ALA A 53 24.63 -13.02 -29.92
N ASN A 54 24.35 -14.28 -29.56
CA ASN A 54 23.04 -14.88 -29.36
C ASN A 54 22.16 -15.01 -30.61
N GLU A 55 22.74 -14.82 -31.80
CA GLU A 55 22.06 -15.02 -33.07
C GLU A 55 21.95 -16.52 -33.38
N ARG A 56 20.83 -16.95 -33.95
CA ARG A 56 20.63 -18.35 -34.34
C ARG A 56 21.11 -18.57 -35.77
N ILE A 57 22.10 -19.45 -35.96
CA ILE A 57 22.57 -19.87 -37.28
C ILE A 57 22.07 -21.29 -37.56
N GLU A 58 21.36 -21.47 -38.66
CA GLU A 58 20.75 -22.74 -39.06
C GLU A 58 21.28 -23.23 -40.41
N ILE A 59 21.34 -24.55 -40.58
CA ILE A 59 21.54 -25.21 -41.87
C ILE A 59 20.22 -25.83 -42.32
N TRP A 60 19.79 -25.48 -43.53
CA TRP A 60 18.62 -26.07 -44.19
C TRP A 60 19.05 -26.88 -45.41
N ASP A 61 18.77 -28.18 -45.42
CA ASP A 61 18.98 -29.04 -46.59
C ASP A 61 17.74 -29.14 -47.49
N GLN A 62 17.87 -29.82 -48.65
CA GLN A 62 16.78 -29.98 -49.62
C GLN A 62 15.59 -30.81 -49.12
N ILE A 63 15.67 -31.40 -47.92
CA ILE A 63 14.62 -32.23 -47.30
C ILE A 63 14.14 -31.58 -45.97
N GLN A 64 14.43 -30.29 -45.76
CA GLN A 64 14.02 -29.49 -44.60
C GLN A 64 14.53 -30.02 -43.24
N ARG A 65 15.68 -30.71 -43.21
CA ARG A 65 16.35 -30.97 -41.92
C ARG A 65 17.04 -29.69 -41.46
N VAL A 66 16.82 -29.33 -40.19
CA VAL A 66 17.40 -28.14 -39.57
C VAL A 66 18.32 -28.56 -38.44
N THR A 67 19.58 -28.11 -38.47
CA THR A 67 20.51 -28.14 -37.33
C THR A 67 21.02 -26.72 -37.14
N TYR A 68 21.16 -26.29 -35.89
CA TYR A 68 21.49 -24.91 -35.58
C TYR A 68 22.44 -24.81 -34.39
N ASP A 69 23.09 -23.65 -34.29
CA ASP A 69 23.86 -23.21 -33.13
C ASP A 69 23.55 -21.73 -32.85
N TYR A 70 23.86 -21.25 -31.64
CA TYR A 70 23.77 -19.84 -31.31
C TYR A 70 25.16 -19.22 -31.26
N THR A 71 25.33 -18.02 -31.80
CA THR A 71 26.60 -17.31 -31.70
C THR A 71 26.92 -17.00 -30.23
N ASN A 72 28.16 -17.26 -29.81
CA ASN A 72 28.60 -16.96 -28.45
C ASN A 72 28.94 -15.47 -28.26
N ALA A 73 29.47 -15.08 -27.10
CA ALA A 73 29.85 -13.68 -26.81
C ALA A 73 30.93 -13.09 -27.76
N ASN A 74 31.70 -13.94 -28.44
CA ASN A 74 32.67 -13.55 -29.47
C ASN A 74 32.09 -13.62 -30.89
N GLY A 75 30.79 -13.88 -31.02
CA GLY A 75 30.11 -14.04 -32.31
C GLY A 75 30.40 -15.37 -32.99
N ASP A 76 31.10 -16.30 -32.34
CA ASP A 76 31.47 -17.57 -32.96
C ASP A 76 30.32 -18.57 -32.88
N TYR A 77 30.13 -19.35 -33.95
CA TYR A 77 29.20 -20.49 -33.99
C TYR A 77 29.87 -21.72 -34.59
N ASN A 78 29.38 -22.90 -34.24
CA ASN A 78 29.86 -24.17 -34.74
C ASN A 78 28.76 -25.23 -34.83
N ILE A 79 28.47 -25.69 -36.05
CA ILE A 79 27.40 -26.64 -36.35
C ILE A 79 28.00 -27.93 -36.92
N ASP A 80 27.83 -29.02 -36.18
CA ASP A 80 28.15 -30.37 -36.61
C ASP A 80 27.06 -30.90 -37.57
N TRP A 81 27.39 -31.05 -38.85
CA TRP A 81 26.43 -31.48 -39.87
C TRP A 81 26.68 -32.92 -40.33
N TYR A 82 25.75 -33.82 -39.98
CA TYR A 82 25.94 -35.28 -40.10
C TYR A 82 25.43 -35.91 -41.42
N MET A 83 24.80 -35.14 -42.33
CA MET A 83 24.12 -35.72 -43.51
C MET A 83 24.38 -35.01 -44.85
N GLY A 84 25.31 -34.05 -44.91
CA GLY A 84 26.00 -33.46 -46.08
C GLY A 84 25.40 -33.53 -47.50
N MET A 85 24.10 -33.33 -47.72
CA MET A 85 23.57 -33.19 -49.07
C MET A 85 23.69 -31.72 -49.52
N LYS A 86 24.45 -31.47 -50.60
CA LYS A 86 24.56 -30.17 -51.25
C LYS A 86 23.60 -30.06 -52.44
N PRO A 87 23.09 -28.86 -52.77
CA PRO A 87 23.28 -27.59 -52.06
C PRO A 87 22.46 -27.51 -50.76
N TYR A 88 22.93 -26.69 -49.82
CA TYR A 88 22.18 -26.29 -48.61
C TYR A 88 22.20 -24.78 -48.44
N TYR A 89 21.34 -24.28 -47.56
CA TYR A 89 21.28 -22.88 -47.18
C TYR A 89 21.72 -22.72 -45.74
N LEU A 90 22.58 -21.73 -45.50
CA LEU A 90 22.79 -21.20 -44.17
C LEU A 90 21.79 -20.08 -43.93
N TRP A 91 21.09 -20.11 -42.82
CA TRP A 91 20.17 -19.08 -42.38
C TRP A 91 20.68 -18.45 -41.10
N SER A 92 20.73 -17.14 -41.06
CA SER A 92 20.73 -16.38 -39.81
C SER A 92 19.28 -16.06 -39.46
N GLN A 93 18.91 -16.22 -38.19
CA GLN A 93 17.65 -15.73 -37.64
C GLN A 93 17.95 -14.81 -36.47
N LEU A 94 17.33 -13.63 -36.47
CA LEU A 94 17.39 -12.66 -35.38
C LEU A 94 16.46 -13.08 -34.23
N THR A 95 16.71 -14.26 -33.67
CA THR A 95 15.88 -14.88 -32.63
C THR A 95 16.75 -15.66 -31.64
N ASN A 96 16.32 -15.71 -30.38
CA ASN A 96 16.89 -16.58 -29.35
C ASN A 96 15.86 -16.89 -28.24
N SER A 97 16.31 -17.47 -27.13
CA SER A 97 15.43 -17.88 -26.03
C SER A 97 14.68 -16.75 -25.33
N TYR A 98 15.03 -15.48 -25.56
CA TYR A 98 14.42 -14.34 -24.89
C TYR A 98 13.98 -13.20 -25.83
N VAL A 99 14.32 -13.23 -27.11
CA VAL A 99 13.81 -12.24 -28.08
C VAL A 99 13.60 -12.84 -29.45
N ASP A 100 12.55 -12.42 -30.13
CA ASP A 100 12.31 -12.64 -31.54
C ASP A 100 12.08 -11.30 -32.26
N ILE A 101 12.78 -11.03 -33.38
CA ILE A 101 12.58 -9.81 -34.16
C ILE A 101 11.66 -10.11 -35.33
N CYS A 102 10.50 -9.45 -35.35
CA CYS A 102 9.43 -9.68 -36.32
C CYS A 102 9.29 -8.47 -37.26
N ASP A 103 9.25 -8.72 -38.57
CA ASP A 103 8.99 -7.67 -39.57
C ASP A 103 7.47 -7.53 -39.83
N GLY A 104 6.87 -6.45 -39.33
CA GLY A 104 5.43 -6.20 -39.35
C GLY A 104 4.65 -6.84 -38.19
N LEU A 105 3.33 -6.62 -38.16
CA LEU A 105 2.43 -7.04 -37.05
C LEU A 105 2.28 -8.55 -36.87
N LEU A 106 2.40 -9.31 -37.96
CA LEU A 106 2.27 -10.78 -37.98
C LEU A 106 3.52 -11.42 -38.63
N GLY A 107 4.65 -10.72 -38.53
CA GLY A 107 5.90 -11.11 -39.17
C GLY A 107 6.43 -12.43 -38.64
N ASN A 108 7.08 -13.21 -39.51
CA ASN A 108 7.98 -14.26 -39.05
C ASN A 108 9.31 -13.63 -38.57
N PRO A 109 10.11 -14.38 -37.80
CA PRO A 109 11.46 -13.97 -37.42
C PRO A 109 12.26 -13.47 -38.63
N VAL A 110 12.90 -12.31 -38.51
CA VAL A 110 13.77 -11.76 -39.54
C VAL A 110 14.91 -12.75 -39.77
N SER A 111 15.12 -13.10 -41.04
CA SER A 111 16.11 -14.11 -41.41
C SER A 111 16.85 -13.78 -42.70
N HIS A 112 18.16 -14.06 -42.71
CA HIS A 112 19.05 -13.86 -43.84
C HIS A 112 19.55 -15.22 -44.34
N SER A 113 19.59 -15.44 -45.66
CA SER A 113 20.04 -16.71 -46.23
C SER A 113 21.28 -16.57 -47.11
N HIS A 114 22.18 -17.55 -47.01
CA HIS A 114 23.36 -17.70 -47.85
C HIS A 114 23.39 -19.09 -48.48
N ALA A 115 23.41 -19.13 -49.81
CA ALA A 115 23.42 -20.39 -50.55
C ALA A 115 24.85 -20.97 -50.64
N VAL A 116 25.03 -22.22 -50.22
CA VAL A 116 26.34 -22.89 -50.24
C VAL A 116 26.37 -23.96 -51.33
N SER A 117 27.36 -23.86 -52.24
CA SER A 117 27.42 -24.67 -53.48
C SER A 117 28.74 -25.41 -53.75
N ALA A 118 29.82 -25.14 -53.00
CA ALA A 118 31.14 -25.76 -53.19
C ALA A 118 31.37 -26.97 -52.25
N PHE A 119 32.39 -27.82 -52.48
CA PHE A 119 32.71 -29.02 -51.68
C PHE A 119 33.96 -28.80 -50.80
N ASP A 120 33.79 -28.56 -49.49
CA ASP A 120 34.85 -28.67 -48.48
C ASP A 120 34.37 -29.44 -47.23
N TYR A 121 35.29 -30.07 -46.49
CA TYR A 121 34.99 -30.84 -45.26
C TYR A 121 34.87 -29.95 -44.01
N VAL A 122 35.47 -28.78 -44.06
CA VAL A 122 35.52 -27.77 -43.00
C VAL A 122 35.25 -26.45 -43.71
N GLU A 123 34.14 -25.80 -43.37
CA GLU A 123 33.72 -24.57 -44.03
C GLU A 123 33.61 -23.44 -43.02
N GLN A 124 34.39 -22.38 -43.25
CA GLN A 124 34.30 -21.16 -42.48
C GLN A 124 33.37 -20.16 -43.19
N HIS A 125 32.28 -19.76 -42.54
CA HIS A 125 31.31 -18.79 -43.06
C HIS A 125 31.13 -17.64 -42.09
N ASN A 126 31.73 -16.49 -42.38
CA ASN A 126 31.61 -15.31 -41.53
C ASN A 126 30.42 -14.44 -41.97
N TRP A 127 29.70 -13.90 -41.00
CA TRP A 127 28.59 -12.96 -41.21
C TRP A 127 29.03 -11.55 -40.83
N THR A 128 28.67 -10.57 -41.65
CA THR A 128 28.92 -9.16 -41.35
C THR A 128 27.67 -8.36 -41.68
N TYR A 129 26.97 -7.95 -40.63
CA TYR A 129 25.79 -7.12 -40.72
C TYR A 129 26.20 -5.66 -40.72
N SER A 130 25.76 -4.92 -41.74
CA SER A 130 25.88 -3.46 -41.76
C SER A 130 24.82 -2.87 -40.85
N VAL A 131 24.99 -1.59 -40.46
CA VAL A 131 24.01 -0.90 -39.62
C VAL A 131 22.64 -0.94 -40.33
N GLY A 132 21.70 -1.66 -39.74
CA GLY A 132 20.37 -1.94 -40.27
C GLY A 132 19.34 -1.84 -39.15
N GLY A 133 18.06 -1.66 -39.49
CA GLY A 133 17.05 -1.39 -38.48
C GLY A 133 16.77 -2.58 -37.54
N GLN A 134 16.95 -3.81 -38.02
CA GLN A 134 16.47 -5.04 -37.38
C GLN A 134 17.59 -5.65 -36.52
N GLU A 135 18.80 -5.65 -37.08
CA GLU A 135 20.03 -6.13 -36.45
C GLU A 135 20.43 -5.22 -35.28
N ASN A 136 20.26 -3.89 -35.43
CA ASN A 136 20.50 -2.92 -34.35
C ASN A 136 19.57 -3.18 -33.16
N VAL A 137 18.28 -3.42 -33.42
CA VAL A 137 17.30 -3.76 -32.37
C VAL A 137 17.68 -5.06 -31.69
N PHE A 138 17.97 -6.13 -32.44
CA PHE A 138 18.38 -7.40 -31.86
C PHE A 138 19.58 -7.21 -30.92
N TYR A 139 20.62 -6.49 -31.38
CA TYR A 139 21.80 -6.22 -30.57
C TYR A 139 21.48 -5.50 -29.26
N HIS A 140 20.70 -4.42 -29.32
CA HIS A 140 20.37 -3.61 -28.14
C HIS A 140 19.42 -4.31 -27.18
N ILE A 141 18.42 -5.06 -27.66
CA ILE A 141 17.51 -5.85 -26.81
C ILE A 141 18.27 -6.93 -26.05
N ASN A 142 19.21 -7.61 -26.73
CA ASN A 142 20.12 -8.56 -26.08
C ASN A 142 21.00 -7.88 -25.02
N ARG A 143 21.47 -6.66 -25.28
CA ARG A 143 22.30 -5.90 -24.32
C ARG A 143 21.53 -5.50 -23.06
N VAL A 144 20.31 -5.00 -23.19
CA VAL A 144 19.48 -4.62 -22.03
C VAL A 144 18.99 -5.83 -21.25
N HIS A 145 18.61 -6.92 -21.92
CA HIS A 145 18.30 -8.20 -21.27
C HIS A 145 19.48 -8.67 -20.40
N ASN A 146 20.70 -8.68 -20.97
CA ASN A 146 21.90 -9.07 -20.24
C ASN A 146 22.26 -8.12 -19.10
N PHE A 147 21.93 -6.83 -19.20
CA PHE A 147 22.11 -5.90 -18.08
C PHE A 147 21.21 -6.28 -16.90
N PHE A 148 19.91 -6.44 -17.10
CA PHE A 148 19.01 -6.86 -16.02
C PHE A 148 19.39 -8.24 -15.47
N LYS A 149 19.72 -9.19 -16.35
CA LYS A 149 20.07 -10.56 -15.96
C LYS A 149 21.41 -10.67 -15.24
N ASN A 150 22.48 -10.22 -15.87
CA ASN A 150 23.85 -10.49 -15.41
C ASN A 150 24.37 -9.40 -14.47
N THR A 151 23.93 -8.15 -14.63
CA THR A 151 24.35 -7.04 -13.77
C THR A 151 23.42 -6.90 -12.56
N LEU A 152 22.10 -6.97 -12.76
CA LEU A 152 21.11 -6.79 -11.70
C LEU A 152 20.55 -8.12 -11.14
N GLY A 153 20.92 -9.26 -11.72
CA GLY A 153 20.55 -10.59 -11.21
C GLY A 153 19.09 -11.00 -11.49
N TYR A 154 18.43 -10.37 -12.45
CA TYR A 154 17.01 -10.56 -12.73
C TYR A 154 16.74 -11.47 -13.93
N ASN A 155 16.23 -12.67 -13.66
CA ASN A 155 15.85 -13.66 -14.68
C ASN A 155 14.36 -13.62 -15.04
N GLY A 156 13.61 -12.62 -14.57
CA GLY A 156 12.15 -12.55 -14.81
C GLY A 156 11.79 -12.40 -16.29
N MET A 157 12.71 -11.89 -17.10
CA MET A 157 12.57 -11.75 -18.55
C MET A 157 13.16 -12.93 -19.34
N ASP A 158 13.43 -14.09 -18.70
CA ASP A 158 13.94 -15.31 -19.38
C ASP A 158 12.80 -16.05 -20.13
N TYR A 159 12.07 -15.33 -20.96
CA TYR A 159 11.08 -15.85 -21.90
C TYR A 159 11.20 -15.09 -23.23
N GLN A 160 10.84 -15.75 -24.32
CA GLN A 160 10.92 -15.16 -25.65
C GLN A 160 9.86 -14.06 -25.80
N MET A 161 10.33 -12.83 -26.00
CA MET A 161 9.52 -11.64 -26.26
C MET A 161 9.57 -11.28 -27.75
N ASP A 162 8.43 -10.89 -28.32
CA ASP A 162 8.40 -10.43 -29.71
C ASP A 162 8.69 -8.92 -29.79
N VAL A 163 9.56 -8.54 -30.72
CA VAL A 163 9.83 -7.14 -31.06
C VAL A 163 9.47 -6.92 -32.52
N HIS A 164 8.35 -6.25 -32.72
CA HIS A 164 7.82 -5.93 -34.03
C HIS A 164 8.39 -4.62 -34.54
N ILE A 165 8.97 -4.67 -35.73
CA ILE A 165 9.53 -3.50 -36.44
C ILE A 165 8.78 -3.28 -37.75
N ASN A 166 8.89 -2.08 -38.33
CA ASN A 166 8.20 -1.69 -39.57
C ASN A 166 6.68 -1.91 -39.51
N VAL A 167 6.08 -1.65 -38.35
CA VAL A 167 4.63 -1.75 -38.17
C VAL A 167 3.98 -0.61 -38.97
N SER A 168 3.29 -0.96 -40.05
CA SER A 168 2.68 -0.02 -41.02
C SER A 168 1.35 0.58 -40.55
N GLU A 169 0.80 0.11 -39.43
CA GLU A 169 -0.43 0.61 -38.85
C GLU A 169 -0.13 1.55 -37.68
N TRP A 170 -0.89 2.65 -37.61
CA TRP A 170 -0.85 3.58 -36.49
C TRP A 170 -1.07 2.81 -35.18
N ILE A 171 -0.01 2.66 -34.38
CA ILE A 171 -0.01 2.03 -33.06
C ILE A 171 -1.11 2.61 -32.14
N GLY A 172 -1.60 3.82 -32.43
CA GLY A 172 -2.72 4.46 -31.71
C GLY A 172 -4.10 3.79 -31.82
N HIS A 173 -4.24 2.66 -32.52
CA HIS A 173 -5.43 1.80 -32.43
C HIS A 173 -5.29 0.62 -31.47
N LEU A 174 -4.10 0.38 -30.92
CA LEU A 174 -3.94 -0.52 -29.78
C LEU A 174 -4.50 0.19 -28.53
N PRO A 175 -5.45 -0.41 -27.80
CA PRO A 175 -6.16 0.26 -26.70
C PRO A 175 -5.27 0.71 -25.52
N TRP A 176 -4.00 0.34 -25.53
CA TRP A 176 -3.03 0.53 -24.45
C TRP A 176 -1.86 1.45 -24.82
N VAL A 177 -1.71 1.83 -26.10
CA VAL A 177 -0.57 2.64 -26.53
C VAL A 177 -0.95 4.11 -26.68
N GLY A 178 -0.23 4.96 -25.96
CA GLY A 178 -0.38 6.41 -26.00
C GLY A 178 -0.02 7.01 -27.36
N TRP A 179 -0.59 8.18 -27.65
CA TRP A 179 -0.37 8.90 -28.90
C TRP A 179 1.08 9.41 -29.02
N GLY A 180 1.81 9.03 -30.07
CA GLY A 180 2.81 9.90 -30.71
C GLY A 180 4.31 9.57 -30.61
N GLY A 181 4.73 8.43 -30.06
CA GLY A 181 6.12 7.95 -30.13
C GLY A 181 6.19 6.71 -31.00
N GLY A 182 7.00 6.69 -32.05
CA GLY A 182 7.11 5.55 -32.98
C GLY A 182 7.70 4.26 -32.38
N ALA A 183 7.71 4.09 -31.06
CA ALA A 183 8.01 2.86 -30.33
C ALA A 183 7.11 2.76 -29.09
N ALA A 184 6.71 1.54 -28.70
CA ALA A 184 5.87 1.29 -27.53
C ALA A 184 5.97 -0.15 -27.01
N SER A 185 5.64 -0.36 -25.74
CA SER A 185 5.51 -1.67 -25.10
C SER A 185 4.13 -1.85 -24.44
N ASN A 186 3.70 -3.11 -24.23
CA ASN A 186 2.46 -3.46 -23.51
C ASN A 186 2.71 -4.29 -22.23
N GLY A 187 3.96 -4.40 -21.80
CA GLY A 187 4.38 -5.28 -20.71
C GLY A 187 4.83 -6.68 -21.14
N GLU A 188 4.62 -7.06 -22.40
CA GLU A 188 4.97 -8.38 -22.95
C GLU A 188 5.87 -8.26 -24.18
N ASP A 189 5.48 -7.45 -25.16
CA ASP A 189 6.12 -7.25 -26.46
C ASP A 189 6.49 -5.78 -26.71
N ILE A 190 7.24 -5.51 -27.77
CA ILE A 190 7.63 -4.15 -28.19
C ILE A 190 7.23 -3.94 -29.66
N TRP A 191 6.69 -2.77 -30.00
CA TRP A 191 6.34 -2.37 -31.37
C TRP A 191 7.07 -1.09 -31.76
N ILE A 192 7.58 -1.04 -32.98
CA ILE A 192 8.26 0.11 -33.56
C ILE A 192 7.69 0.40 -34.95
N THR A 193 7.24 1.63 -35.18
CA THR A 193 6.61 2.05 -36.44
C THR A 193 7.62 2.24 -37.57
N GLU A 194 7.14 2.09 -38.80
CA GLU A 194 7.93 2.30 -40.02
C GLU A 194 8.38 3.76 -40.20
N ASP A 195 7.57 4.73 -39.76
CA ASP A 195 7.87 6.17 -39.79
C ASP A 195 8.62 6.67 -38.54
N GLY A 196 8.77 5.82 -37.53
CA GLY A 196 9.24 6.18 -36.21
C GLY A 196 10.75 6.24 -36.06
N GLU A 197 11.56 5.55 -36.85
CA GLU A 197 13.03 5.53 -36.68
C GLU A 197 13.56 5.13 -35.28
N GLY A 198 12.68 4.83 -34.30
CA GLY A 198 13.01 4.52 -32.91
C GLY A 198 13.89 3.27 -32.77
N HIS A 199 13.82 2.36 -33.73
CA HIS A 199 14.68 1.19 -33.85
C HIS A 199 16.19 1.53 -33.95
N LYS A 200 16.52 2.79 -34.25
CA LYS A 200 17.90 3.28 -34.35
C LYS A 200 18.44 3.89 -33.06
N TYR A 201 17.58 4.13 -32.07
CA TYR A 201 17.92 4.84 -30.83
C TYR A 201 17.96 3.87 -29.66
N SER A 202 19.16 3.59 -29.14
CA SER A 202 19.33 2.56 -28.11
C SER A 202 18.64 2.90 -26.80
N ASP A 203 18.62 4.17 -26.42
CA ASP A 203 17.94 4.67 -25.22
C ASP A 203 16.42 4.48 -25.30
N VAL A 204 15.82 4.67 -26.48
CA VAL A 204 14.41 4.34 -26.73
C VAL A 204 14.18 2.84 -26.57
N LEU A 205 15.03 2.00 -27.17
CA LEU A 205 14.89 0.54 -27.06
C LEU A 205 15.02 0.06 -25.61
N TYR A 206 15.95 0.63 -24.85
CA TYR A 206 16.11 0.30 -23.43
C TYR A 206 14.94 0.78 -22.59
N HIS A 207 14.38 1.96 -22.90
CA HIS A 207 13.21 2.51 -22.26
C HIS A 207 12.00 1.57 -22.44
N GLU A 208 11.68 1.17 -23.68
CA GLU A 208 10.57 0.25 -23.96
C GLU A 208 10.77 -1.14 -23.34
N TYR A 209 12.01 -1.67 -23.37
CA TYR A 209 12.32 -2.93 -22.69
C TYR A 209 12.10 -2.82 -21.17
N THR A 210 12.43 -1.67 -20.59
CA THR A 210 12.27 -1.43 -19.16
C THR A 210 10.80 -1.39 -18.76
N HIS A 211 9.89 -0.92 -19.62
CA HIS A 211 8.45 -1.06 -19.38
C HIS A 211 8.05 -2.53 -19.17
N ASN A 212 8.51 -3.44 -20.02
CA ASN A 212 8.23 -4.88 -19.87
C ASN A 212 8.81 -5.44 -18.57
N VAL A 213 10.00 -4.98 -18.16
CA VAL A 213 10.58 -5.34 -16.85
C VAL A 213 9.68 -4.86 -15.70
N LEU A 214 9.26 -3.59 -15.71
CA LEU A 214 8.42 -3.01 -14.67
C LEU A 214 7.06 -3.72 -14.62
N ASP A 215 6.45 -4.02 -15.75
CA ASP A 215 5.18 -4.75 -15.81
C ASP A 215 5.31 -6.20 -15.36
N HIS A 216 6.44 -6.88 -15.61
CA HIS A 216 6.68 -8.20 -15.02
C HIS A 216 6.76 -8.14 -13.48
N ILE A 217 7.34 -7.06 -12.92
CA ILE A 217 7.45 -6.88 -11.46
C ILE A 217 6.12 -6.43 -10.84
N TYR A 218 5.41 -5.51 -11.48
CA TYR A 218 4.23 -4.84 -10.93
C TYR A 218 2.89 -5.41 -11.43
N ALA A 219 2.90 -6.28 -12.45
CA ALA A 219 1.70 -6.80 -13.12
C ALA A 219 0.76 -5.67 -13.62
N GLN A 220 1.31 -4.71 -14.39
CA GLN A 220 0.64 -3.51 -14.92
C GLN A 220 0.11 -2.49 -13.89
N ASP A 221 0.30 -2.75 -12.59
CA ASP A 221 -0.24 -1.91 -11.51
C ASP A 221 0.25 -0.44 -11.52
N LEU A 222 1.44 -0.16 -12.07
CA LEU A 222 1.94 1.22 -12.19
C LEU A 222 1.17 2.04 -13.22
N HIS A 223 0.88 1.45 -14.38
CA HIS A 223 0.14 2.12 -15.45
C HIS A 223 -1.32 2.41 -15.05
N ASP A 224 -1.90 1.50 -14.26
CA ASP A 224 -3.26 1.60 -13.71
C ASP A 224 -3.38 2.53 -12.49
N SER A 225 -2.26 2.89 -11.85
CA SER A 225 -2.23 3.76 -10.66
C SER A 225 -2.36 5.26 -10.95
N GLY A 226 -2.85 5.62 -12.14
CA GLY A 226 -3.06 7.01 -12.55
C GLY A 226 -1.77 7.73 -12.98
N LEU A 227 -1.83 9.06 -13.06
CA LEU A 227 -0.72 9.86 -13.60
C LEU A 227 0.58 9.69 -12.82
N MET A 228 0.51 9.63 -11.48
CA MET A 228 1.69 9.48 -10.62
C MET A 228 2.38 8.13 -10.80
N GLY A 229 1.61 7.04 -10.89
CA GLY A 229 2.16 5.72 -11.16
C GLY A 229 2.84 5.64 -12.53
N ARG A 230 2.20 6.21 -13.56
CA ARG A 230 2.81 6.34 -14.89
C ARG A 230 4.08 7.19 -14.86
N SER A 231 4.08 8.35 -14.20
CA SER A 231 5.27 9.17 -14.05
C SER A 231 6.43 8.45 -13.36
N LEU A 232 6.12 7.62 -12.36
CA LEU A 232 7.12 6.77 -11.71
C LEU A 232 7.70 5.75 -12.68
N ALA A 233 6.86 5.08 -13.48
CA ALA A 233 7.32 4.14 -14.50
C ALA A 233 8.21 4.81 -15.56
N GLU A 234 7.74 5.91 -16.16
CA GLU A 234 8.48 6.70 -17.15
C GLU A 234 9.86 7.14 -16.63
N GLY A 235 9.91 7.63 -15.38
CA GLY A 235 11.17 8.06 -14.76
C GLY A 235 12.17 6.93 -14.54
N LEU A 236 11.68 5.72 -14.22
CA LEU A 236 12.52 4.54 -14.07
C LEU A 236 12.99 3.99 -15.43
N CYS A 237 12.13 4.00 -16.44
CA CYS A 237 12.48 3.63 -17.81
C CYS A 237 13.59 4.54 -18.36
N ASP A 238 13.44 5.87 -18.21
CA ASP A 238 14.48 6.83 -18.57
C ASP A 238 15.78 6.62 -17.75
N TYR A 239 15.68 6.33 -16.44
CA TYR A 239 16.85 6.09 -15.58
C TYR A 239 17.68 4.89 -16.04
N PHE A 240 17.05 3.75 -16.32
CA PHE A 240 17.77 2.56 -16.78
C PHE A 240 18.31 2.74 -18.20
N ALA A 241 17.55 3.36 -19.10
CA ALA A 241 18.05 3.72 -20.43
C ALA A 241 19.32 4.60 -20.35
N ALA A 242 19.28 5.64 -19.52
CA ALA A 242 20.43 6.51 -19.28
C ALA A 242 21.62 5.77 -18.67
N THR A 243 21.34 4.86 -17.74
CA THR A 243 22.36 4.04 -17.08
C THR A 243 23.13 3.14 -18.06
N LEU A 244 22.42 2.50 -19.00
CA LEU A 244 23.05 1.62 -20.00
C LEU A 244 23.93 2.35 -21.00
N ASN A 245 23.59 3.61 -21.33
CA ASN A 245 24.37 4.46 -22.22
C ASN A 245 25.45 5.27 -21.48
N GLY A 246 25.29 5.48 -20.17
CA GLY A 246 26.11 6.41 -19.43
C GLY A 246 25.85 7.88 -19.81
N ASP A 247 24.66 8.17 -20.34
CA ASP A 247 24.22 9.48 -20.81
C ASP A 247 22.79 9.73 -20.35
N GLN A 248 22.55 10.89 -19.75
CA GLN A 248 21.28 11.29 -19.14
C GLN A 248 20.24 11.80 -20.14
N ARG A 249 20.63 11.96 -21.42
CA ARG A 249 19.77 12.45 -22.50
C ARG A 249 19.04 11.29 -23.16
N ILE A 250 17.72 11.45 -23.34
CA ILE A 250 16.82 10.44 -23.87
C ILE A 250 16.16 10.96 -25.15
N GLY A 251 16.33 10.22 -26.25
CA GLY A 251 15.71 10.47 -27.54
C GLY A 251 16.33 11.64 -28.31
N GLU A 252 17.61 11.95 -28.11
CA GLU A 252 18.30 13.04 -28.84
C GLU A 252 18.22 12.82 -30.36
N GLY A 253 17.62 13.77 -31.09
CA GLY A 253 17.43 13.66 -32.54
C GLY A 253 16.19 12.89 -32.98
N TYR A 254 15.48 12.26 -32.04
CA TYR A 254 14.24 11.51 -32.27
C TYR A 254 13.01 12.19 -31.67
N ILE A 255 13.08 12.51 -30.37
CA ILE A 255 12.02 13.16 -29.61
C ILE A 255 12.35 14.66 -29.55
N SER A 256 11.34 15.52 -29.77
CA SER A 256 11.52 16.97 -29.80
C SER A 256 10.54 17.69 -28.86
N PRO A 257 11.03 18.36 -27.80
CA PRO A 257 12.41 18.35 -27.32
C PRO A 257 12.79 16.97 -26.72
N TYR A 258 14.08 16.62 -26.79
CA TYR A 258 14.58 15.43 -26.09
C TYR A 258 14.42 15.60 -24.57
N ARG A 259 14.35 14.48 -23.84
CA ARG A 259 14.27 14.49 -22.37
C ARG A 259 15.66 14.38 -21.78
N GLU A 260 15.85 14.96 -20.60
CA GLU A 260 17.12 14.94 -19.90
C GLU A 260 16.89 14.77 -18.40
N LEU A 261 17.63 13.84 -17.79
CA LEU A 261 17.67 13.59 -16.35
C LEU A 261 18.69 14.53 -15.69
N GLU A 262 18.33 15.81 -15.52
CA GLU A 262 19.17 16.87 -14.93
C GLU A 262 18.52 17.44 -13.64
N PRO A 263 19.29 18.08 -12.72
CA PRO A 263 18.94 18.30 -11.31
C PRO A 263 17.95 19.44 -11.04
N ASN A 264 17.15 19.85 -12.02
CA ASN A 264 16.38 21.10 -11.96
C ASN A 264 14.86 20.93 -11.86
N ARG A 265 14.35 19.69 -11.76
CA ARG A 265 12.91 19.45 -11.64
C ARG A 265 12.50 19.11 -10.22
N TYR A 266 11.54 19.87 -9.71
CA TYR A 266 11.18 19.92 -8.31
C TYR A 266 9.68 19.61 -8.10
N TYR A 267 9.37 18.56 -7.35
CA TYR A 267 8.01 18.22 -6.98
C TYR A 267 7.50 19.08 -5.80
N PRO A 268 6.25 19.57 -5.81
CA PRO A 268 5.24 19.47 -6.87
C PRO A 268 5.26 20.61 -7.90
N ALA A 269 6.22 21.54 -7.81
CA ALA A 269 6.24 22.77 -8.61
C ALA A 269 6.26 22.49 -10.12
N ASP A 270 7.02 21.48 -10.54
CA ASP A 270 7.19 21.09 -11.95
C ASP A 270 6.34 19.87 -12.34
N TYR A 271 5.38 19.47 -11.50
CA TYR A 271 4.51 18.33 -11.77
C TYR A 271 3.28 18.76 -12.56
N GLY A 272 3.21 18.34 -13.83
CA GLY A 272 2.18 18.68 -14.80
C GLY A 272 1.29 17.52 -15.20
N SER A 273 0.70 17.60 -16.40
CA SER A 273 -0.26 16.62 -16.93
C SER A 273 0.36 15.48 -17.74
N ASP A 274 1.66 15.56 -18.06
CA ASP A 274 2.36 14.59 -18.90
C ASP A 274 3.24 13.66 -18.06
N ALA A 275 3.07 12.35 -18.23
CA ALA A 275 3.77 11.36 -17.42
C ALA A 275 5.28 11.34 -17.69
N HIS A 276 5.69 11.48 -18.96
CA HIS A 276 7.09 11.48 -19.37
C HIS A 276 7.82 12.69 -18.79
N ASP A 277 7.20 13.88 -18.86
CA ASP A 277 7.80 15.11 -18.33
C ASP A 277 7.92 15.10 -16.80
N ASN A 278 6.90 14.54 -16.13
CA ASN A 278 6.91 14.33 -14.69
C ASN A 278 7.94 13.28 -14.24
N GLY A 279 8.13 12.21 -15.02
CA GLY A 279 9.06 11.12 -14.68
C GLY A 279 10.51 11.57 -14.56
N ARG A 280 10.87 12.65 -15.25
CA ARG A 280 12.18 13.32 -15.12
C ARG A 280 12.50 13.79 -13.70
N ILE A 281 11.49 14.02 -12.85
CA ILE A 281 11.71 14.36 -11.43
C ILE A 281 12.33 13.16 -10.70
N LEU A 282 11.72 11.98 -10.78
CA LEU A 282 12.22 10.78 -10.13
C LEU A 282 13.49 10.26 -10.79
N GLY A 283 13.52 10.21 -12.13
CA GLY A 283 14.70 9.80 -12.89
C GLY A 283 15.91 10.69 -12.59
N GLY A 284 15.70 12.01 -12.48
CA GLY A 284 16.71 12.96 -12.03
C GLY A 284 17.21 12.69 -10.61
N ALA A 285 16.31 12.44 -9.66
CA ALA A 285 16.70 12.12 -8.28
C ALA A 285 17.56 10.86 -8.18
N CYS A 286 17.22 9.82 -8.95
CA CYS A 286 18.02 8.59 -9.05
C CYS A 286 19.37 8.85 -9.74
N TRP A 287 19.41 9.70 -10.77
CA TRP A 287 20.65 10.06 -11.47
C TRP A 287 21.62 10.90 -10.62
N ASP A 288 21.09 11.85 -9.85
CA ASP A 288 21.86 12.62 -8.86
C ASP A 288 22.41 11.71 -7.76
N LEU A 289 21.58 10.80 -7.25
CA LEU A 289 22.03 9.77 -6.31
C LEU A 289 23.14 8.92 -6.94
N ARG A 290 23.00 8.51 -8.20
CA ARG A 290 24.01 7.76 -8.95
C ARG A 290 25.34 8.50 -9.08
N SER A 291 25.29 9.81 -9.31
CA SER A 291 26.46 10.68 -9.33
C SER A 291 27.15 10.79 -7.96
N SER A 292 26.39 10.72 -6.87
CA SER A 292 26.92 10.84 -5.50
C SER A 292 27.41 9.52 -4.89
N LEU A 293 26.73 8.41 -5.15
CA LEU A 293 26.94 7.11 -4.52
C LEU A 293 27.70 6.12 -5.42
N GLY A 294 27.68 6.36 -6.74
CA GLY A 294 28.33 5.55 -7.76
C GLY A 294 27.36 4.58 -8.45
N ALA A 295 27.59 4.37 -9.75
CA ALA A 295 26.76 3.58 -10.65
C ALA A 295 26.32 2.23 -10.07
N SER A 296 27.27 1.33 -9.79
CA SER A 296 26.95 -0.05 -9.39
C SER A 296 26.07 -0.12 -8.12
N THR A 297 26.30 0.76 -7.15
CA THR A 297 25.54 0.76 -5.90
C THR A 297 24.14 1.31 -6.13
N THR A 298 24.01 2.44 -6.83
CA THR A 298 22.71 3.06 -7.07
C THR A 298 21.85 2.23 -8.02
N ASP A 299 22.41 1.66 -9.07
CA ASP A 299 21.66 0.86 -10.04
C ASP A 299 21.02 -0.37 -9.35
N ALA A 300 21.79 -1.03 -8.47
CA ALA A 300 21.28 -2.13 -7.66
C ALA A 300 20.23 -1.66 -6.64
N LEU A 301 20.44 -0.53 -5.98
CA LEU A 301 19.51 0.01 -4.99
C LEU A 301 18.17 0.43 -5.63
N VAL A 302 18.20 1.15 -6.75
CA VAL A 302 17.01 1.54 -7.52
C VAL A 302 16.25 0.29 -7.97
N PHE A 303 16.95 -0.73 -8.46
CA PHE A 303 16.32 -1.97 -8.89
C PHE A 303 15.71 -2.77 -7.72
N ASN A 304 16.43 -2.92 -6.61
CA ASN A 304 15.95 -3.64 -5.43
C ASN A 304 14.73 -2.95 -4.79
N THR A 305 14.63 -1.63 -4.90
CA THR A 305 13.47 -0.83 -4.43
C THR A 305 12.16 -1.30 -5.05
N LEU A 306 12.18 -1.82 -6.29
CA LEU A 306 11.00 -2.29 -7.02
C LEU A 306 10.32 -3.52 -6.37
N PHE A 307 11.05 -4.26 -5.53
CA PHE A 307 10.58 -5.48 -4.89
C PHE A 307 10.06 -5.27 -3.46
N VAL A 308 10.21 -4.07 -2.90
CA VAL A 308 9.74 -3.76 -1.54
C VAL A 308 8.21 -3.69 -1.51
N THR A 309 7.60 -4.37 -0.54
CA THR A 309 6.14 -4.42 -0.36
C THR A 309 5.67 -3.60 0.85
N PRO A 310 4.60 -2.78 0.73
CA PRO A 310 3.79 -2.57 -0.47
C PRO A 310 4.57 -1.82 -1.56
N ARG A 311 4.30 -2.16 -2.82
CA ARG A 311 5.02 -1.56 -3.95
C ARG A 311 4.69 -0.07 -4.09
N ALA A 312 5.69 0.71 -4.45
CA ALA A 312 5.56 2.16 -4.58
C ALA A 312 4.67 2.54 -5.77
N ARG A 313 3.73 3.47 -5.56
CA ARG A 313 2.88 4.09 -6.58
C ARG A 313 3.04 5.62 -6.64
N THR A 314 3.85 6.19 -5.74
CA THR A 314 4.17 7.61 -5.66
C THR A 314 5.67 7.82 -5.44
N PHE A 315 6.18 9.01 -5.77
CA PHE A 315 7.59 9.35 -5.54
C PHE A 315 7.99 9.26 -4.06
N GLN A 316 7.10 9.66 -3.14
CA GLN A 316 7.34 9.52 -1.69
C GLN A 316 7.40 8.05 -1.27
N GLN A 317 6.49 7.20 -1.76
CA GLN A 317 6.53 5.77 -1.46
C GLN A 317 7.78 5.11 -2.04
N PHE A 318 8.25 5.55 -3.21
CA PHE A 318 9.48 5.05 -3.80
C PHE A 318 10.69 5.40 -2.94
N LEU A 319 10.78 6.64 -2.44
CA LEU A 319 11.81 7.05 -1.50
C LEU A 319 11.75 6.24 -0.18
N ASP A 320 10.56 6.06 0.39
CA ASP A 320 10.38 5.26 1.60
C ASP A 320 10.82 3.80 1.38
N ASN A 321 10.44 3.20 0.25
CA ASN A 321 10.85 1.86 -0.14
C ASN A 321 12.35 1.77 -0.42
N MET A 322 12.98 2.82 -0.95
CA MET A 322 14.42 2.86 -1.19
C MET A 322 15.20 2.82 0.12
N LEU A 323 14.73 3.51 1.17
CA LEU A 323 15.32 3.40 2.51
C LEU A 323 15.17 1.97 3.06
N VAL A 324 14.02 1.31 2.84
CA VAL A 324 13.85 -0.11 3.21
C VAL A 324 14.79 -1.03 2.42
N ALA A 325 15.01 -0.76 1.14
CA ALA A 325 15.91 -1.56 0.30
C ALA A 325 17.39 -1.34 0.65
N ASP A 326 17.74 -0.15 1.15
CA ASP A 326 19.09 0.19 1.60
C ASP A 326 19.43 -0.42 2.97
N ASP A 327 18.42 -0.64 3.82
CA ASP A 327 18.55 -1.20 5.17
C ASP A 327 19.30 -2.55 5.18
N ASN A 328 20.25 -2.68 6.11
CA ASN A 328 21.17 -3.82 6.18
C ASN A 328 20.94 -4.74 7.38
N ASP A 329 20.08 -4.35 8.34
CA ASP A 329 19.84 -5.13 9.54
C ASP A 329 18.34 -5.28 9.90
N GLY A 330 17.44 -4.72 9.09
CA GLY A 330 15.99 -4.79 9.30
C GLY A 330 15.50 -3.77 10.32
N ASN A 331 16.31 -2.78 10.70
CA ASN A 331 16.01 -1.80 11.72
C ASN A 331 16.28 -0.35 11.26
N LEU A 332 15.32 0.22 10.54
CA LEU A 332 15.34 1.62 10.11
C LEU A 332 15.56 2.67 11.22
N GLU A 333 15.34 2.33 12.51
CA GLU A 333 15.51 3.28 13.62
C GLU A 333 16.98 3.70 13.81
N ASN A 334 17.94 2.86 13.38
CA ASN A 334 19.37 3.14 13.49
C ASN A 334 19.98 3.75 12.20
N GLY A 335 19.14 4.09 11.22
CA GLY A 335 19.54 4.63 9.92
C GLY A 335 19.79 3.52 8.90
N THR A 336 20.19 3.91 7.69
CA THR A 336 20.56 2.96 6.64
C THR A 336 21.95 3.31 6.09
N PRO A 337 22.68 2.38 5.45
CA PRO A 337 24.05 2.61 4.98
C PRO A 337 24.27 3.89 4.16
N HIS A 338 23.26 4.31 3.39
CA HIS A 338 23.33 5.44 2.47
C HIS A 338 22.18 6.45 2.64
N ASP A 339 21.43 6.43 3.75
CA ASP A 339 20.28 7.33 3.97
C ASP A 339 20.63 8.82 3.78
N ALA A 340 21.80 9.25 4.24
CA ALA A 340 22.25 10.63 4.12
C ALA A 340 22.34 11.07 2.65
N GLN A 341 22.93 10.24 1.77
CA GLN A 341 23.00 10.50 0.34
C GLN A 341 21.62 10.40 -0.31
N ILE A 342 20.83 9.37 0.02
CA ILE A 342 19.49 9.17 -0.53
C ILE A 342 18.61 10.38 -0.23
N LEU A 343 18.49 10.75 1.05
CA LEU A 343 17.65 11.86 1.49
C LEU A 343 18.13 13.22 0.97
N ALA A 344 19.44 13.43 0.84
CA ALA A 344 20.00 14.67 0.31
C ALA A 344 19.66 14.87 -1.16
N ASN A 345 19.86 13.85 -2.00
CA ASN A 345 19.60 13.94 -3.45
C ASN A 345 18.10 14.02 -3.75
N PHE A 346 17.27 13.19 -3.11
CA PHE A 346 15.81 13.25 -3.34
C PHE A 346 15.20 14.59 -2.91
N ARG A 347 15.76 15.24 -1.88
CA ARG A 347 15.33 16.58 -1.46
C ARG A 347 15.59 17.64 -2.53
N LEU A 348 16.64 17.53 -3.33
CA LEU A 348 16.90 18.45 -4.45
C LEU A 348 15.76 18.45 -5.46
N HIS A 349 15.01 17.35 -5.54
CA HIS A 349 13.86 17.16 -6.41
C HIS A 349 12.51 17.34 -5.70
N GLY A 350 12.50 17.84 -4.46
CA GLY A 350 11.26 18.06 -3.71
C GLY A 350 10.55 16.77 -3.28
N ILE A 351 11.25 15.65 -3.25
CA ILE A 351 10.73 14.36 -2.77
C ILE A 351 11.21 14.17 -1.33
N TYR A 352 10.24 14.00 -0.41
CA TYR A 352 10.48 13.90 1.02
C TYR A 352 9.90 12.59 1.56
N PRO A 353 10.55 11.94 2.54
CA PRO A 353 10.07 10.68 3.08
C PRO A 353 8.80 10.88 3.92
N SER A 354 7.97 9.86 4.01
CA SER A 354 6.82 9.88 4.93
C SER A 354 7.26 9.74 6.38
N LYS A 355 8.42 9.11 6.63
CA LYS A 355 8.97 8.87 7.96
C LYS A 355 10.44 9.29 8.03
N ILE A 356 10.81 9.94 9.12
CA ILE A 356 12.20 10.26 9.46
C ILE A 356 12.50 9.68 10.82
N TYR A 357 13.51 8.81 10.91
CA TYR A 357 13.94 8.20 12.16
C TYR A 357 15.05 9.02 12.82
N VAL A 358 14.91 9.26 14.12
CA VAL A 358 15.90 9.98 14.95
C VAL A 358 16.33 9.05 16.10
N PRO A 359 17.63 8.80 16.33
CA PRO A 359 18.76 9.48 15.70
C PRO A 359 19.22 8.90 14.35
N GLY A 360 18.56 7.85 13.83
CA GLY A 360 19.00 7.10 12.65
C GLY A 360 19.37 7.98 11.45
N ASN A 361 18.39 8.65 10.86
CA ASN A 361 18.61 9.51 9.69
C ASN A 361 19.21 10.87 10.05
N TYR A 362 18.92 11.38 11.26
CA TYR A 362 19.44 12.66 11.74
C TYR A 362 19.78 12.57 13.23
N SER A 363 20.95 13.10 13.59
CA SER A 363 21.45 13.09 14.98
C SER A 363 20.60 13.85 16.00
N THR A 364 19.72 14.76 15.56
CA THR A 364 18.86 15.58 16.43
C THR A 364 17.43 15.63 15.93
N ILE A 365 16.48 15.80 16.85
CA ILE A 365 15.05 15.92 16.53
C ILE A 365 14.81 17.17 15.69
N GLN A 366 15.44 18.30 16.02
CA GLN A 366 15.29 19.53 15.23
C GLN A 366 15.82 19.38 13.80
N ALA A 367 16.92 18.63 13.59
CA ALA A 367 17.39 18.36 12.23
C ALA A 367 16.37 17.52 11.44
N GLY A 368 15.73 16.54 12.08
CA GLY A 368 14.62 15.78 11.50
C GLY A 368 13.42 16.65 11.13
N ILE A 369 13.02 17.59 12.00
CA ILE A 369 11.92 18.54 11.71
C ILE A 369 12.29 19.47 10.56
N ASN A 370 13.52 19.98 10.51
CA ASN A 370 13.98 20.85 9.42
C ASN A 370 13.97 20.11 8.07
N ALA A 371 14.27 18.81 8.12
CA ALA A 371 14.32 17.91 6.99
C ALA A 371 12.94 17.47 6.46
N ALA A 372 11.91 17.56 7.29
CA ALA A 372 10.56 17.10 7.01
C ALA A 372 9.76 18.05 6.11
N SER A 373 8.79 17.50 5.36
CA SER A 373 7.72 18.25 4.70
C SER A 373 6.38 18.03 5.40
N SER A 374 5.36 18.80 5.04
CA SER A 374 3.99 18.52 5.51
C SER A 374 3.58 17.10 5.13
N GLY A 375 3.02 16.34 6.08
CA GLY A 375 2.70 14.91 5.96
C GLY A 375 3.78 13.97 6.49
N THR A 376 5.01 14.44 6.76
CA THR A 376 6.09 13.61 7.30
C THR A 376 5.92 13.40 8.82
N THR A 377 6.16 12.18 9.29
CA THR A 377 6.27 11.85 10.72
C THR A 377 7.73 11.71 11.13
N VAL A 378 8.17 12.48 12.12
CA VAL A 378 9.46 12.30 12.80
C VAL A 378 9.29 11.26 13.91
N LEU A 379 9.88 10.09 13.72
CA LEU A 379 9.89 8.96 14.63
C LEU A 379 11.14 8.99 15.51
N ILE A 380 10.94 9.12 16.83
CA ILE A 380 12.01 9.36 17.79
C ILE A 380 12.23 8.09 18.62
N SER A 381 13.43 7.52 18.53
CA SER A 381 13.83 6.34 19.29
C SER A 381 13.88 6.64 20.80
N ALA A 382 13.73 5.61 21.63
CA ALA A 382 13.80 5.77 23.08
C ALA A 382 15.14 6.39 23.53
N GLY A 383 15.08 7.41 24.38
CA GLY A 383 16.28 8.16 24.78
C GLY A 383 15.97 9.46 25.53
N THR A 384 17.04 10.13 25.98
CA THR A 384 16.96 11.50 26.52
C THR A 384 17.67 12.46 25.57
N TYR A 385 16.93 13.43 25.05
CA TYR A 385 17.38 14.44 24.08
C TYR A 385 17.46 15.81 24.77
N TYR A 386 18.47 16.60 24.44
CA TYR A 386 18.67 17.96 25.00
C TYR A 386 18.58 18.98 23.87
N GLU A 387 17.37 19.49 23.61
CA GLU A 387 17.08 20.29 22.42
C GLU A 387 16.06 21.39 22.72
N SER A 388 15.94 22.33 21.78
CA SER A 388 14.86 23.31 21.74
C SER A 388 14.23 23.25 20.36
N LEU A 389 12.96 22.85 20.31
CA LEU A 389 12.27 22.52 19.09
C LEU A 389 11.43 23.71 18.57
N THR A 390 11.58 24.01 17.29
CA THR A 390 10.68 24.87 16.52
C THR A 390 9.92 24.00 15.54
N MET A 391 8.60 23.94 15.71
CA MET A 391 7.72 23.04 14.96
C MET A 391 7.37 23.59 13.57
N LYS A 392 7.06 22.70 12.63
CA LYS A 392 6.65 23.02 11.27
C LYS A 392 5.24 22.48 11.01
N THR A 393 4.39 23.25 10.33
CA THR A 393 3.02 22.84 9.95
C THR A 393 3.04 21.49 9.23
N GLY A 394 2.15 20.58 9.64
CA GLY A 394 2.01 19.27 9.01
C GLY A 394 3.10 18.24 9.36
N VAL A 395 4.02 18.53 10.29
CA VAL A 395 5.09 17.59 10.69
C VAL A 395 4.76 16.98 12.05
N ASP A 396 4.47 15.68 12.04
CA ASP A 396 4.13 14.92 13.24
C ASP A 396 5.39 14.50 14.01
N LEU A 397 5.28 14.39 15.33
CA LEU A 397 6.33 13.86 16.20
C LEU A 397 5.79 12.67 16.98
N LYS A 398 6.42 11.51 16.86
CA LYS A 398 6.00 10.30 17.57
C LYS A 398 7.18 9.52 18.11
N ARG A 399 7.00 8.85 19.24
CA ARG A 399 7.94 7.82 19.69
C ARG A 399 7.97 6.66 18.69
N SER A 400 9.17 6.21 18.33
CA SER A 400 9.41 4.96 17.60
C SER A 400 9.54 3.79 18.59
N GLY A 401 8.90 2.66 18.27
CA GLY A 401 9.02 1.43 19.05
C GLY A 401 8.59 1.52 20.51
N ALA A 402 9.21 0.68 21.34
CA ALA A 402 8.99 0.61 22.79
C ALA A 402 10.03 1.42 23.56
N GLY A 403 9.70 1.83 24.79
CA GLY A 403 10.59 2.61 25.67
C GLY A 403 10.09 4.03 25.91
N THR A 404 10.96 4.96 26.30
CA THR A 404 10.56 6.32 26.67
C THR A 404 11.40 7.35 25.94
N VAL A 405 10.74 8.33 25.31
CA VAL A 405 11.40 9.51 24.75
C VAL A 405 11.23 10.65 25.73
N THR A 406 12.35 11.18 26.23
CA THR A 406 12.36 12.36 27.08
C THR A 406 13.13 13.48 26.40
N ILE A 407 12.49 14.62 26.18
CA ILE A 407 13.12 15.82 25.66
C ILE A 407 13.31 16.79 26.82
N ARG A 408 14.53 17.27 26.99
CA ARG A 408 14.95 18.25 27.99
C ARG A 408 15.41 19.53 27.30
N PRO A 409 15.38 20.67 28.00
CA PRO A 409 15.83 21.94 27.42
C PRO A 409 17.28 21.88 26.97
N GLY A 410 17.52 22.23 25.70
CA GLY A 410 18.86 22.46 25.14
C GLY A 410 19.33 23.92 25.21
N GLY A 411 18.48 24.85 25.70
CA GLY A 411 18.76 26.29 25.72
C GLY A 411 17.71 27.12 26.47
N PRO A 412 17.77 28.47 26.38
CA PRO A 412 16.92 29.41 27.14
C PRO A 412 15.49 29.56 26.57
N ARG A 413 14.97 28.52 25.91
CA ARG A 413 13.64 28.50 25.30
C ARG A 413 12.82 27.35 25.90
N PRO A 414 11.49 27.40 25.77
CA PRO A 414 10.66 26.21 25.91
C PRO A 414 11.24 25.03 25.11
N ILE A 415 10.93 23.81 25.56
CA ILE A 415 11.42 22.60 24.90
C ILE A 415 10.85 22.50 23.49
N ALA A 416 9.59 22.89 23.29
CA ALA A 416 8.98 22.96 21.97
C ALA A 416 8.11 24.21 21.81
N VAL A 417 8.21 24.84 20.63
CA VAL A 417 7.44 26.03 20.25
C VAL A 417 6.63 25.74 18.99
N PHE A 418 5.31 25.90 19.12
CA PHE A 418 4.33 25.87 18.05
C PHE A 418 3.83 27.30 17.85
N ASN A 419 4.28 27.97 16.79
CA ASN A 419 3.92 29.37 16.55
C ASN A 419 3.41 29.57 15.11
N GLY A 420 2.12 29.88 14.96
CA GLY A 420 1.51 30.05 13.64
C GLY A 420 1.42 28.77 12.79
N VAL A 421 1.56 27.60 13.43
CA VAL A 421 1.55 26.28 12.77
C VAL A 421 0.21 25.57 12.97
N GLY A 422 0.00 24.43 12.30
CA GLY A 422 -1.20 23.63 12.46
C GLY A 422 -1.08 22.23 11.87
N ASN A 423 -2.08 21.39 12.11
CA ASN A 423 -2.18 20.01 11.64
C ASN A 423 -0.97 19.17 12.07
N ILE A 424 -0.71 19.14 13.38
CA ILE A 424 0.42 18.43 13.97
C ILE A 424 -0.08 17.49 15.05
N LEU A 425 0.32 16.22 14.96
CA LEU A 425 0.17 15.23 16.02
C LEU A 425 1.50 15.03 16.75
N VAL A 426 1.46 15.16 18.07
CA VAL A 426 2.56 14.78 18.96
C VAL A 426 2.11 13.61 19.83
N GLU A 427 2.83 12.49 19.76
CA GLU A 427 2.41 11.24 20.38
C GLU A 427 3.50 10.56 21.20
N ASN A 428 3.19 10.18 22.44
CA ASN A 428 4.09 9.41 23.32
C ASN A 428 5.44 10.09 23.65
N ILE A 429 5.45 11.42 23.81
CA ILE A 429 6.66 12.21 24.10
C ILE A 429 6.61 12.80 25.52
N ASN A 430 7.73 12.70 26.25
CA ASN A 430 7.89 13.33 27.57
C ASN A 430 8.69 14.63 27.44
N PHE A 431 8.05 15.77 27.66
CA PHE A 431 8.70 17.08 27.76
C PHE A 431 9.05 17.33 29.22
N ARG A 432 10.34 17.42 29.56
CA ARG A 432 10.79 17.57 30.95
C ARG A 432 11.70 18.79 31.12
N ALA A 433 11.10 19.91 31.51
CA ALA A 433 11.76 21.16 31.84
C ALA A 433 12.27 21.18 33.29
N ALA A 434 13.37 21.90 33.50
CA ALA A 434 13.90 22.26 34.80
C ALA A 434 14.42 23.70 34.67
N CYS A 435 13.92 24.64 35.49
CA CYS A 435 14.13 26.10 35.46
C CYS A 435 13.06 26.92 34.69
N ASP A 436 13.18 28.25 34.80
CA ASP A 436 12.18 29.33 34.59
C ASP A 436 11.57 29.48 33.17
N HIS A 437 11.27 28.39 32.47
CA HIS A 437 10.71 28.38 31.10
C HIS A 437 9.52 27.41 31.00
N ASP A 438 8.48 27.76 30.25
CA ASP A 438 7.38 26.83 29.94
C ASP A 438 7.92 25.57 29.25
N ALA A 439 7.32 24.39 29.48
CA ALA A 439 7.82 23.18 28.80
C ALA A 439 7.44 23.17 27.31
N VAL A 440 6.23 23.60 26.97
CA VAL A 440 5.73 23.70 25.59
C VAL A 440 4.88 24.96 25.40
N ASP A 441 5.17 25.70 24.33
CA ASP A 441 4.42 26.89 23.92
C ASP A 441 3.60 26.62 22.66
N VAL A 442 2.30 26.95 22.69
CA VAL A 442 1.38 26.92 21.55
C VAL A 442 0.76 28.30 21.36
N ILE A 443 1.13 28.98 20.27
CA ILE A 443 0.89 30.41 20.08
C ILE A 443 0.33 30.67 18.68
N ASN A 444 -0.80 31.38 18.57
CA ASN A 444 -1.40 31.84 17.30
C ASN A 444 -1.60 30.72 16.24
N CYS A 445 -1.79 29.48 16.68
CA CYS A 445 -2.00 28.31 15.81
C CYS A 445 -3.46 28.20 15.37
N ALA A 446 -3.70 28.11 14.06
CA ALA A 446 -5.04 28.06 13.48
C ALA A 446 -5.50 26.64 13.06
N GLY A 447 -4.57 25.68 12.93
CA GLY A 447 -4.86 24.30 12.54
C GLY A 447 -4.82 23.30 13.69
N GLY A 448 -5.35 22.09 13.48
CA GLY A 448 -5.49 21.07 14.52
C GLY A 448 -4.16 20.63 15.12
N ILE A 449 -3.86 21.00 16.36
CA ILE A 449 -2.72 20.47 17.12
C ILE A 449 -3.26 19.44 18.10
N ARG A 450 -2.76 18.21 18.03
CA ARG A 450 -3.18 17.13 18.93
C ARG A 450 -1.98 16.60 19.69
N PHE A 451 -2.07 16.59 21.01
CA PHE A 451 -1.15 15.86 21.87
C PHE A 451 -1.85 14.60 22.37
N SER A 452 -1.22 13.44 22.19
CA SER A 452 -1.75 12.16 22.65
C SER A 452 -0.70 11.39 23.45
N SER A 453 -1.06 10.95 24.65
CA SER A 453 -0.18 10.17 25.54
C SER A 453 1.15 10.88 25.85
N CYS A 454 1.14 12.21 25.90
CA CYS A 454 2.32 13.03 26.18
C CYS A 454 2.40 13.39 27.67
N HIS A 455 3.63 13.54 28.17
CA HIS A 455 3.88 13.94 29.55
C HIS A 455 4.64 15.27 29.59
N PHE A 456 4.02 16.31 30.13
CA PHE A 456 4.62 17.63 30.34
C PHE A 456 5.01 17.76 31.80
N TYR A 457 6.29 17.97 32.07
CA TYR A 457 6.83 18.15 33.40
C TYR A 457 7.68 19.41 33.45
N ASP A 458 7.30 20.35 34.32
CA ASP A 458 8.09 21.52 34.69
C ASP A 458 8.25 21.58 36.21
N SER A 459 9.49 21.79 36.64
CA SER A 459 9.88 22.01 38.05
C SER A 459 10.23 23.47 38.35
N GLY A 460 10.20 24.35 37.35
CA GLY A 460 10.43 25.79 37.43
C GLY A 460 9.18 26.60 37.75
N LEU A 461 9.28 27.94 37.69
CA LEU A 461 8.22 28.87 38.09
C LEU A 461 7.11 29.11 37.04
N LEU A 462 7.10 28.35 35.94
CA LEU A 462 6.20 28.59 34.80
C LEU A 462 5.28 27.39 34.52
N ALA A 463 4.57 27.44 33.38
CA ALA A 463 3.55 26.46 33.05
C ALA A 463 4.13 25.22 32.37
N GLY A 464 3.58 24.04 32.68
CA GLY A 464 3.87 22.83 31.91
C GLY A 464 3.55 23.00 30.43
N VAL A 465 2.41 23.63 30.10
CA VAL A 465 2.05 24.02 28.73
C VAL A 465 1.41 25.40 28.72
N TYR A 466 1.82 26.25 27.80
CA TYR A 466 1.22 27.56 27.56
C TYR A 466 0.51 27.61 26.20
N VAL A 467 -0.79 27.94 26.20
CA VAL A 467 -1.64 28.01 25.00
C VAL A 467 -2.19 29.43 24.85
N SER A 468 -1.94 30.10 23.72
CA SER A 468 -2.36 31.48 23.52
C SER A 468 -2.66 31.93 22.08
N GLY A 469 -3.42 33.02 21.96
CA GLY A 469 -3.52 33.78 20.70
C GLY A 469 -4.62 33.33 19.73
N GLY A 470 -5.80 33.00 20.25
CA GLY A 470 -6.97 32.60 19.46
C GLY A 470 -6.95 31.15 18.99
N THR A 471 -6.14 30.28 19.61
CA THR A 471 -6.04 28.87 19.22
C THR A 471 -7.31 28.13 19.67
N SER A 472 -8.19 27.78 18.74
CA SER A 472 -9.42 27.02 19.00
C SER A 472 -9.33 25.53 18.65
N SER A 473 -8.16 25.06 18.21
CA SER A 473 -7.95 23.74 17.60
C SER A 473 -6.81 22.93 18.26
N VAL A 474 -6.46 23.24 19.51
CA VAL A 474 -5.50 22.46 20.30
C VAL A 474 -6.27 21.42 21.12
N SER A 475 -5.86 20.16 21.05
CA SER A 475 -6.48 19.06 21.78
C SER A 475 -5.49 18.20 22.55
N PHE A 476 -5.90 17.73 23.72
CA PHE A 476 -5.14 16.84 24.59
C PHE A 476 -5.91 15.55 24.87
N GLU A 477 -5.27 14.41 24.65
CA GLU A 477 -5.80 13.08 24.95
C GLU A 477 -4.75 12.28 25.74
N LYS A 478 -5.16 11.64 26.85
CA LYS A 478 -4.27 10.78 27.67
C LYS A 478 -2.96 11.45 28.12
N CYS A 479 -2.95 12.78 28.20
CA CYS A 479 -1.76 13.54 28.55
C CYS A 479 -1.64 13.74 30.07
N SER A 480 -0.42 13.93 30.57
CA SER A 480 -0.20 14.36 31.95
C SER A 480 0.54 15.69 32.02
N PHE A 481 0.13 16.58 32.90
CA PHE A 481 0.70 17.90 33.09
C PHE A 481 1.21 17.99 34.53
N HIS A 482 2.48 18.31 34.71
CA HIS A 482 3.11 18.54 36.00
C HIS A 482 3.80 19.90 35.95
N GLY A 483 3.36 20.86 36.76
CA GLY A 483 4.02 22.17 36.86
C GLY A 483 4.22 22.58 38.31
N ASN A 484 5.35 23.20 38.65
CA ASN A 484 5.55 23.74 40.00
C ASN A 484 4.61 24.95 40.25
N HIS A 485 4.38 25.79 39.24
CA HIS A 485 3.45 26.92 39.34
C HIS A 485 2.11 26.61 38.64
N GLU A 486 2.09 26.37 37.32
CA GLU A 486 0.88 25.97 36.58
C GLU A 486 1.03 24.66 35.81
N GLY A 487 0.02 23.80 35.81
CA GLY A 487 -0.02 22.63 34.92
C GLY A 487 -0.28 23.02 33.45
N LEU A 488 -1.33 23.81 33.23
CA LEU A 488 -1.70 24.40 31.93
C LEU A 488 -2.03 25.89 32.10
N LYS A 489 -1.55 26.73 31.19
CA LYS A 489 -1.92 28.15 31.11
C LYS A 489 -2.57 28.46 29.77
N VAL A 490 -3.73 29.11 29.80
CA VAL A 490 -4.56 29.41 28.63
C VAL A 490 -4.84 30.91 28.55
N ASN A 491 -4.49 31.56 27.43
CA ASN A 491 -4.63 32.99 27.24
C ASN A 491 -5.32 33.32 25.90
N ASN A 492 -6.54 33.82 25.93
CA ASN A 492 -7.33 34.12 24.71
C ASN A 492 -7.43 32.92 23.77
N SER A 493 -7.73 31.72 24.28
CA SER A 493 -7.73 30.45 23.53
C SER A 493 -8.64 29.42 24.18
N THR A 494 -9.06 28.40 23.42
CA THR A 494 -10.04 27.40 23.88
C THR A 494 -9.57 25.97 23.60
N PRO A 495 -8.50 25.47 24.25
CA PRO A 495 -8.03 24.11 24.05
C PRO A 495 -9.04 23.09 24.57
N THR A 496 -9.08 21.92 23.95
CA THR A 496 -10.05 20.85 24.24
C THR A 496 -9.34 19.64 24.87
N PHE A 497 -9.86 19.14 25.98
CA PHE A 497 -9.44 17.87 26.56
C PHE A 497 -10.46 16.83 26.11
N ASN A 498 -10.07 15.89 25.26
CA ASN A 498 -11.00 14.96 24.60
C ASN A 498 -11.34 13.74 25.48
N TYR A 499 -12.53 13.18 25.26
CA TYR A 499 -13.04 11.99 25.94
C TYR A 499 -12.30 10.72 25.47
N GLY A 500 -11.93 9.83 26.39
CA GLY A 500 -11.30 8.54 26.08
C GLY A 500 -11.26 7.59 27.29
N GLU A 501 -10.93 6.31 27.05
CA GLU A 501 -10.89 5.24 28.07
C GLU A 501 -9.88 5.48 29.21
N MET A 502 -8.91 6.40 29.02
CA MET A 502 -7.86 6.74 29.99
C MET A 502 -7.77 8.26 30.19
N LYS A 503 -7.59 8.69 31.45
CA LYS A 503 -7.75 10.07 31.93
C LYS A 503 -6.57 10.99 31.54
N ASN A 504 -6.83 12.26 31.17
CA ASN A 504 -5.77 13.27 31.28
C ASN A 504 -5.50 13.53 32.77
N ASN A 505 -4.24 13.71 33.15
CA ASN A 505 -3.86 13.92 34.55
C ASN A 505 -3.16 15.27 34.74
N VAL A 506 -3.73 16.18 35.53
CA VAL A 506 -3.11 17.47 35.84
C VAL A 506 -2.66 17.48 37.30
N TYR A 507 -1.38 17.72 37.51
CA TYR A 507 -0.71 17.81 38.81
C TYR A 507 0.01 19.15 38.88
N SER A 508 -0.18 19.91 39.95
CA SER A 508 0.60 21.13 40.15
C SER A 508 0.77 21.48 41.63
N ASN A 509 1.79 22.30 41.92
CA ASN A 509 2.01 22.78 43.29
C ASN A 509 1.28 24.10 43.59
N THR A 510 0.82 24.86 42.57
CA THR A 510 0.10 26.15 42.78
C THR A 510 -1.28 26.24 42.08
N TYR A 511 -1.37 26.07 40.75
CA TYR A 511 -2.65 26.08 40.01
C TYR A 511 -2.73 24.94 38.99
N GLY A 512 -3.88 24.28 38.88
CA GLY A 512 -4.07 23.20 37.89
C GLY A 512 -4.15 23.76 36.47
N VAL A 513 -5.11 24.66 36.25
CA VAL A 513 -5.30 25.37 34.98
C VAL A 513 -5.44 26.87 35.25
N TYR A 514 -4.69 27.70 34.53
CA TYR A 514 -4.74 29.16 34.68
C TYR A 514 -5.23 29.84 33.40
N CYS A 515 -6.38 30.52 33.50
CA CYS A 515 -7.09 31.14 32.39
C CYS A 515 -6.98 32.68 32.44
N THR A 516 -6.56 33.29 31.34
CA THR A 516 -6.46 34.75 31.19
C THR A 516 -7.12 35.24 29.89
N ASN A 517 -7.61 36.49 29.88
CA ASN A 517 -8.10 37.22 28.70
C ASN A 517 -8.96 36.37 27.73
N GLN A 518 -10.22 36.05 28.09
CA GLN A 518 -11.13 35.20 27.29
C GLN A 518 -10.62 33.77 26.99
N GLY A 519 -9.56 33.30 27.64
CA GLY A 519 -9.13 31.91 27.56
C GLY A 519 -10.07 30.98 28.34
N ILE A 520 -10.68 30.00 27.68
CA ILE A 520 -11.64 29.07 28.29
C ILE A 520 -11.40 27.65 27.71
N PRO A 521 -10.74 26.73 28.45
CA PRO A 521 -10.58 25.36 28.00
C PRO A 521 -11.92 24.60 28.05
N TYR A 522 -12.12 23.68 27.12
CA TYR A 522 -13.19 22.69 27.19
C TYR A 522 -12.65 21.41 27.84
N LEU A 523 -13.16 21.06 29.03
CA LEU A 523 -12.75 19.88 29.77
C LEU A 523 -13.85 18.82 29.69
N SER A 524 -13.65 17.79 28.86
CA SER A 524 -14.57 16.64 28.79
C SER A 524 -14.65 15.89 30.14
N PRO A 525 -15.63 14.99 30.32
CA PRO A 525 -15.70 14.07 31.46
C PRO A 525 -14.45 13.20 31.66
N ASN A 526 -14.26 12.70 32.88
CA ASN A 526 -13.27 11.70 33.30
C ASN A 526 -11.78 12.12 33.29
N ASN A 527 -11.45 13.41 33.30
CA ASN A 527 -10.09 13.87 33.60
C ASN A 527 -9.78 13.79 35.11
N ASN A 528 -8.50 13.69 35.46
CA ASN A 528 -8.01 13.57 36.82
C ASN A 528 -7.13 14.76 37.20
N PHE A 529 -7.46 15.40 38.31
CA PHE A 529 -6.69 16.45 38.95
C PHE A 529 -6.30 15.92 40.34
N SER A 530 -5.02 15.60 40.60
CA SER A 530 -4.64 14.85 41.83
C SER A 530 -3.31 15.27 42.50
N TRP A 531 -3.11 14.80 43.74
CA TRP A 531 -2.11 15.22 44.74
C TRP A 531 -0.70 14.63 44.54
N PRO A 532 0.37 15.41 44.78
CA PRO A 532 1.64 14.85 45.29
C PRO A 532 2.03 15.35 46.70
N SER A 533 1.54 16.49 47.20
CA SER A 533 1.93 17.03 48.51
C SER A 533 0.92 18.02 49.11
N THR A 534 1.03 18.27 50.42
CA THR A 534 -0.02 18.82 51.31
C THR A 534 -0.32 20.33 51.21
N ASN A 535 0.18 21.07 50.21
CA ASN A 535 0.15 22.55 50.20
C ASN A 535 -0.30 23.23 48.88
N SER A 536 -0.95 22.52 47.95
CA SER A 536 -1.40 23.07 46.63
C SER A 536 -2.92 23.24 46.54
N SER A 537 -3.44 24.26 45.83
CA SER A 537 -4.88 24.44 45.56
C SER A 537 -5.28 23.94 44.15
N TYR A 538 -6.38 23.16 44.05
CA TYR A 538 -6.82 22.44 42.85
C TYR A 538 -7.66 23.30 41.92
N ASP A 539 -7.20 24.53 41.68
CA ASP A 539 -8.08 25.56 41.14
C ASP A 539 -7.91 25.69 39.63
N ILE A 540 -9.04 25.77 38.93
CA ILE A 540 -9.09 26.54 37.70
C ILE A 540 -9.16 27.99 38.14
N ARG A 541 -8.08 28.74 37.92
CA ARG A 541 -8.03 30.16 38.25
C ARG A 541 -8.28 30.98 36.99
N ALA A 542 -9.24 31.89 37.03
CA ALA A 542 -9.55 32.78 35.92
C ALA A 542 -9.35 34.24 36.34
N THR A 543 -8.68 35.04 35.52
CA THR A 543 -8.59 36.50 35.77
C THR A 543 -9.96 37.15 35.62
N SER A 544 -10.17 38.32 36.25
CA SER A 544 -11.42 39.09 36.14
C SER A 544 -11.76 39.55 34.70
N SER A 545 -10.83 39.39 33.76
CA SER A 545 -11.00 39.67 32.33
C SER A 545 -11.57 38.50 31.51
N VAL A 546 -11.76 37.32 32.11
CA VAL A 546 -12.42 36.17 31.46
C VAL A 546 -13.93 36.31 31.63
N THR A 547 -14.68 36.36 30.52
CA THR A 547 -16.15 36.46 30.54
C THR A 547 -16.74 35.26 29.79
N GLY A 548 -16.97 34.15 30.49
CA GLY A 548 -17.59 32.95 29.91
C GLY A 548 -17.54 31.75 30.87
N ASP A 549 -18.29 30.70 30.54
CA ASP A 549 -18.44 29.51 31.38
C ASP A 549 -17.34 28.48 31.11
N ILE A 550 -16.77 27.90 32.18
CA ILE A 550 -15.80 26.79 32.08
C ILE A 550 -16.56 25.48 32.17
N HIS A 551 -16.52 24.68 31.11
CA HIS A 551 -17.15 23.35 31.05
C HIS A 551 -16.19 22.28 31.61
N ALA A 552 -16.54 21.63 32.74
CA ALA A 552 -15.67 20.68 33.45
C ALA A 552 -16.43 19.57 34.20
N GLU A 553 -17.53 19.06 33.65
CA GLU A 553 -18.39 18.07 34.30
C GLU A 553 -17.72 16.69 34.44
N GLN A 554 -18.06 15.95 35.51
CA GLN A 554 -17.63 14.56 35.75
C GLN A 554 -16.11 14.30 35.76
N ASN A 555 -15.31 15.29 36.21
CA ASN A 555 -13.87 15.16 36.45
C ASN A 555 -13.56 14.76 37.91
N TYR A 556 -12.41 14.12 38.14
CA TYR A 556 -11.94 13.68 39.47
C TYR A 556 -10.95 14.69 40.07
N TRP A 557 -11.10 15.01 41.36
CA TRP A 557 -10.36 16.07 42.07
C TRP A 557 -9.72 15.56 43.38
N GLY A 558 -8.72 14.67 43.30
CA GLY A 558 -7.98 14.15 44.47
C GLY A 558 -8.62 12.98 45.23
N GLU A 559 -7.89 12.38 46.18
CA GLU A 559 -8.33 11.20 46.96
C GLU A 559 -9.35 11.56 48.06
N GLY A 560 -10.63 11.61 47.69
CA GLY A 560 -11.72 11.83 48.67
C GLY A 560 -13.15 11.60 48.17
N GLY A 561 -13.35 11.24 46.90
CA GLY A 561 -14.67 11.20 46.28
C GLY A 561 -14.91 12.44 45.43
N ARG A 562 -16.12 12.55 44.85
CA ARG A 562 -16.56 13.63 43.95
C ARG A 562 -16.61 14.99 44.69
N GLU A 563 -15.48 15.51 45.13
CA GLU A 563 -15.39 16.87 45.70
C GLU A 563 -15.49 17.92 44.58
N PRO A 564 -16.14 19.07 44.84
CA PRO A 564 -16.43 20.08 43.83
C PRO A 564 -15.16 20.82 43.38
N ALA A 565 -15.06 21.14 42.09
CA ALA A 565 -14.08 22.10 41.59
C ALA A 565 -14.30 23.47 42.25
N VAL A 566 -13.26 24.10 42.77
CA VAL A 566 -13.31 25.45 43.33
C VAL A 566 -12.81 26.43 42.27
N LEU A 567 -13.63 27.42 41.93
CA LEU A 567 -13.31 28.40 40.89
C LEU A 567 -12.88 29.69 41.58
N HIS A 568 -11.69 30.20 41.28
CA HIS A 568 -11.14 31.42 41.89
C HIS A 568 -11.03 32.56 40.88
N ASP A 569 -11.31 33.79 41.33
CA ASP A 569 -11.10 34.98 40.52
C ASP A 569 -9.62 35.39 40.47
N GLY A 570 -9.32 36.44 39.70
CA GLY A 570 -7.98 36.99 39.56
C GLY A 570 -7.35 37.48 40.87
N SER A 571 -8.13 37.72 41.92
CA SER A 571 -7.66 38.11 43.26
C SER A 571 -7.36 36.93 44.18
N GLY A 572 -7.69 35.71 43.76
CA GLY A 572 -7.60 34.49 44.57
C GLY A 572 -8.85 34.23 45.42
N THR A 573 -9.91 35.02 45.24
CA THR A 573 -11.18 34.86 45.97
C THR A 573 -11.99 33.72 45.34
N ILE A 574 -12.54 32.83 46.17
CA ILE A 574 -13.43 31.74 45.73
C ILE A 574 -14.71 32.36 45.12
N ILE A 575 -14.95 32.11 43.84
CA ILE A 575 -16.18 32.47 43.10
C ILE A 575 -17.29 31.43 43.37
N THR A 576 -16.94 30.14 43.50
CA THR A 576 -17.89 29.07 43.83
C THR A 576 -17.18 27.88 44.51
N SER A 577 -17.82 27.37 45.57
CA SER A 577 -17.58 26.07 46.20
C SER A 577 -18.96 25.46 46.44
N ASN A 578 -19.23 24.19 46.12
CA ASN A 578 -20.50 23.61 46.56
C ASN A 578 -20.41 22.18 47.09
N PRO A 579 -20.55 21.96 48.41
CA PRO A 579 -20.78 20.64 48.98
C PRO A 579 -22.22 20.18 48.68
N LEU A 580 -22.39 18.88 48.51
CA LEU A 580 -23.66 18.20 48.21
C LEU A 580 -24.75 18.47 49.27
N SER A 581 -25.58 19.50 49.07
CA SER A 581 -26.99 19.55 49.54
C SER A 581 -27.74 20.74 48.90
N THR A 582 -28.26 20.52 47.69
CA THR A 582 -29.34 21.23 46.93
C THR A 582 -29.85 22.62 47.36
N PRO A 583 -30.28 23.49 46.41
CA PRO A 583 -29.65 23.82 45.13
C PRO A 583 -29.56 25.36 44.96
N ALA A 584 -28.36 25.90 44.75
CA ALA A 584 -28.18 27.23 44.19
C ALA A 584 -27.26 27.10 42.97
N LYS A 585 -27.92 26.81 41.83
CA LYS A 585 -27.44 26.64 40.45
C LYS A 585 -26.27 25.64 40.30
N ILE A 586 -26.46 24.33 40.15
CA ILE A 586 -27.22 23.64 39.10
C ILE A 586 -27.39 24.48 37.84
N VAL A 587 -26.37 24.45 36.98
CA VAL A 587 -26.66 24.23 35.56
C VAL A 587 -26.46 22.75 35.36
N VAL A 588 -27.53 22.01 35.62
CA VAL A 588 -27.85 20.78 34.88
C VAL A 588 -27.65 21.14 33.42
N ASP A 589 -27.05 20.27 32.62
CA ASP A 589 -27.23 20.40 31.18
C ASP A 589 -28.75 20.37 30.93
N THR A 590 -29.35 21.56 30.82
CA THR A 590 -30.79 21.71 30.63
C THR A 590 -31.14 21.36 29.20
N ARG A 591 -30.16 21.08 28.34
CA ARG A 591 -30.40 20.51 27.03
C ARG A 591 -30.99 19.13 27.27
N PRO A 592 -32.24 18.93 26.85
CA PRO A 592 -32.95 17.67 27.08
C PRO A 592 -32.15 16.41 26.64
N LEU A 593 -31.25 16.53 25.65
CA LEU A 593 -30.42 15.42 25.13
C LEU A 593 -29.42 14.85 26.14
N ALA A 594 -28.70 15.70 26.87
CA ALA A 594 -27.70 15.24 27.82
C ALA A 594 -28.35 14.51 29.01
N GLN A 595 -29.54 14.96 29.42
CA GLN A 595 -30.35 14.28 30.45
C GLN A 595 -30.80 12.89 29.98
N ALA A 596 -31.24 12.79 28.71
CA ALA A 596 -31.66 11.52 28.13
C ALA A 596 -30.50 10.52 28.04
N GLN A 597 -29.29 10.97 27.66
CA GLN A 597 -28.10 10.13 27.58
C GLN A 597 -27.61 9.68 28.97
N GLU A 598 -27.63 10.55 29.97
CA GLU A 598 -27.25 10.19 31.35
C GLU A 598 -28.17 9.10 31.92
N LYS A 599 -29.48 9.19 31.66
CA LYS A 599 -30.44 8.12 32.03
C LYS A 599 -30.13 6.80 31.33
N LEU A 600 -29.77 6.84 30.04
CA LEU A 600 -29.42 5.64 29.28
C LEU A 600 -28.18 4.94 29.87
N PHE A 601 -27.14 5.70 30.20
CA PHE A 601 -25.88 5.16 30.74
C PHE A 601 -25.96 4.74 32.20
N SER A 602 -26.84 5.37 32.99
CA SER A 602 -27.10 4.97 34.38
C SER A 602 -28.07 3.78 34.50
N GLY A 603 -28.61 3.30 33.39
CA GLY A 603 -29.49 2.12 33.32
C GLY A 603 -30.99 2.44 33.42
N ASP A 604 -31.38 3.71 33.58
CA ASP A 604 -32.78 4.15 33.46
C ASP A 604 -33.20 4.28 31.99
N ARG A 605 -33.30 3.14 31.31
CA ARG A 605 -33.65 3.05 29.89
C ARG A 605 -35.06 3.56 29.60
N SER A 606 -36.02 3.31 30.50
CA SER A 606 -37.40 3.79 30.37
C SER A 606 -37.49 5.32 30.44
N GLY A 607 -36.74 5.94 31.37
CA GLY A 607 -36.66 7.39 31.50
C GLY A 607 -35.91 8.01 30.33
N ALA A 608 -34.82 7.39 29.87
CA ALA A 608 -34.08 7.83 28.69
C ALA A 608 -34.94 7.82 27.42
N LEU A 609 -35.72 6.74 27.21
CA LEU A 609 -36.63 6.62 26.08
C LEU A 609 -37.70 7.71 26.09
N ALA A 610 -38.30 8.00 27.26
CA ALA A 610 -39.28 9.07 27.39
C ALA A 610 -38.68 10.45 27.04
N ASP A 611 -37.46 10.72 27.48
CA ASP A 611 -36.77 11.99 27.20
C ASP A 611 -36.38 12.11 25.72
N PHE A 612 -35.83 11.05 25.09
CA PHE A 612 -35.53 11.07 23.66
C PHE A 612 -36.76 11.35 22.81
N LYS A 613 -37.92 10.76 23.15
CA LYS A 613 -39.19 11.04 22.48
C LYS A 613 -39.65 12.49 22.65
N ALA A 614 -39.45 13.06 23.84
CA ALA A 614 -39.80 14.45 24.12
C ALA A 614 -38.90 15.44 23.34
N ILE A 615 -37.62 15.14 23.17
CA ILE A 615 -36.67 15.96 22.37
C ILE A 615 -37.11 16.06 20.92
N ILE A 616 -37.46 14.91 20.34
CA ILE A 616 -37.88 14.81 18.94
C ILE A 616 -39.19 15.57 18.74
N ALA A 617 -40.15 15.44 19.66
CA ALA A 617 -41.44 16.14 19.59
C ALA A 617 -41.33 17.66 19.81
N ALA A 618 -40.34 18.13 20.59
CA ALA A 618 -40.18 19.54 20.93
C ALA A 618 -39.56 20.41 19.83
N SER A 619 -39.16 19.82 18.68
CA SER A 619 -38.44 20.52 17.60
C SER A 619 -37.19 21.26 18.10
N ALA A 620 -36.38 20.58 18.93
CA ALA A 620 -35.05 21.03 19.34
C ALA A 620 -34.12 21.21 18.12
N SER A 621 -32.90 21.73 18.32
CA SER A 621 -31.97 21.94 17.21
C SER A 621 -31.80 20.66 16.35
N GLN A 622 -31.59 20.80 15.03
CA GLN A 622 -31.53 19.67 14.09
C GLN A 622 -30.54 18.59 14.55
N GLU A 623 -29.41 19.00 15.14
CA GLU A 623 -28.38 18.12 15.69
C GLU A 623 -28.86 17.34 16.94
N GLU A 624 -29.59 17.98 17.85
CA GLU A 624 -30.14 17.31 19.05
C GLU A 624 -31.25 16.33 18.70
N ALA A 625 -32.10 16.67 17.73
CA ALA A 625 -33.13 15.78 17.24
C ALA A 625 -32.53 14.55 16.55
N LEU A 626 -31.47 14.71 15.76
CA LEU A 626 -30.74 13.60 15.15
C LEU A 626 -30.16 12.66 16.21
N ALA A 627 -29.44 13.20 17.20
CA ALA A 627 -28.87 12.40 18.28
C ALA A 627 -29.94 11.67 19.11
N ALA A 628 -31.09 12.31 19.35
CA ALA A 628 -32.21 11.69 20.07
C ALA A 628 -32.84 10.54 19.28
N VAL A 629 -32.95 10.64 17.95
CA VAL A 629 -33.46 9.56 17.08
C VAL A 629 -32.61 8.29 17.22
N HIS A 630 -31.28 8.41 17.26
CA HIS A 630 -30.39 7.27 17.53
C HIS A 630 -30.62 6.69 18.93
N GLY A 631 -30.78 7.56 19.94
CA GLY A 631 -31.03 7.16 21.33
C GLY A 631 -32.28 6.30 21.55
N VAL A 632 -33.33 6.49 20.74
CA VAL A 632 -34.60 5.72 20.83
C VAL A 632 -34.36 4.21 20.70
N MET A 633 -33.56 3.76 19.74
CA MET A 633 -33.30 2.32 19.56
C MET A 633 -32.40 1.76 20.65
N PHE A 634 -31.36 2.50 21.05
CA PHE A 634 -30.47 2.05 22.12
C PHE A 634 -31.21 1.87 23.44
N ALA A 635 -32.18 2.74 23.74
CA ALA A 635 -33.01 2.61 24.94
C ALA A 635 -34.00 1.43 24.87
N SER A 636 -34.42 1.01 23.67
CA SER A 636 -35.50 0.02 23.45
C SER A 636 -35.01 -1.40 23.07
N ASN A 637 -33.70 -1.60 22.85
CA ASN A 637 -33.14 -2.88 22.37
C ASN A 637 -32.91 -3.91 23.50
N GLN A 638 -33.91 -4.16 24.35
CA GLN A 638 -33.81 -5.17 25.43
C GLN A 638 -34.70 -6.38 25.18
N THR A 639 -35.84 -6.21 24.52
CA THR A 639 -36.75 -7.30 24.14
C THR A 639 -37.28 -7.10 22.71
N PRO A 640 -37.72 -8.17 22.03
CA PRO A 640 -38.33 -8.05 20.72
C PRO A 640 -39.55 -7.11 20.70
N GLU A 641 -40.37 -7.14 21.76
CA GLU A 641 -41.57 -6.31 21.87
C GLU A 641 -41.23 -4.81 22.01
N GLU A 642 -40.17 -4.45 22.73
CA GLU A 642 -39.73 -3.05 22.86
C GLU A 642 -39.12 -2.51 21.55
N VAL A 643 -38.42 -3.37 20.80
CA VAL A 643 -37.89 -3.04 19.47
C VAL A 643 -39.03 -2.81 18.48
N GLU A 644 -40.10 -3.63 18.50
CA GLU A 644 -41.28 -3.42 17.66
C GLU A 644 -41.97 -2.08 17.95
N VAL A 645 -42.12 -1.74 19.23
CA VAL A 645 -42.67 -0.44 19.66
C VAL A 645 -41.78 0.74 19.22
N ALA A 646 -40.46 0.58 19.26
CA ALA A 646 -39.51 1.60 18.82
C ALA A 646 -39.54 1.77 17.29
N LEU A 647 -39.62 0.69 16.53
CA LEU A 647 -39.77 0.72 15.07
C LEU A 647 -41.05 1.45 14.67
N SER A 648 -42.19 1.13 15.29
CA SER A 648 -43.46 1.82 15.04
C SER A 648 -43.37 3.33 15.33
N TYR A 649 -42.62 3.72 16.37
CA TYR A 649 -42.40 5.13 16.69
C TYR A 649 -41.49 5.84 15.67
N LEU A 650 -40.42 5.18 15.20
CA LEU A 650 -39.53 5.71 14.17
C LEU A 650 -40.24 5.85 12.81
N GLU A 651 -41.20 4.99 12.49
CA GLU A 651 -42.05 5.15 11.31
C GLU A 651 -42.92 6.41 11.39
N GLY A 652 -43.44 6.73 12.58
CA GLY A 652 -44.12 8.01 12.82
C GLY A 652 -43.21 9.21 12.56
N ILE A 653 -41.99 9.19 13.10
CA ILE A 653 -40.98 10.26 12.89
C ILE A 653 -40.65 10.40 11.40
N GLN A 654 -40.44 9.28 10.70
CA GLN A 654 -40.17 9.28 9.27
C GLN A 654 -41.31 9.91 8.46
N SER A 655 -42.56 9.59 8.80
CA SER A 655 -43.74 10.17 8.15
C SER A 655 -43.83 11.68 8.38
N ASP A 656 -43.60 12.12 9.62
CA ASP A 656 -43.74 13.53 10.03
C ASP A 656 -42.57 14.41 9.53
N HIS A 657 -41.38 13.81 9.35
CA HIS A 657 -40.15 14.49 8.96
C HIS A 657 -39.64 14.08 7.57
N LYS A 658 -40.57 13.73 6.66
CA LYS A 658 -40.25 13.27 5.30
C LYS A 658 -39.41 14.30 4.53
N GLY A 659 -38.31 13.84 3.91
CA GLY A 659 -37.38 14.68 3.17
C GLY A 659 -36.37 15.47 4.02
N SER A 660 -36.42 15.39 5.36
CA SER A 660 -35.41 15.99 6.24
C SER A 660 -34.35 14.98 6.70
N GLU A 661 -33.22 15.45 7.24
CA GLU A 661 -32.20 14.57 7.82
C GLU A 661 -32.70 13.76 9.01
N ILE A 662 -33.66 14.29 9.78
CA ILE A 662 -34.30 13.57 10.90
C ILE A 662 -35.09 12.37 10.37
N GLY A 663 -35.79 12.52 9.25
CA GLY A 663 -36.47 11.42 8.56
C GLY A 663 -35.49 10.37 8.02
N ALA A 664 -34.35 10.80 7.48
CA ALA A 664 -33.29 9.91 7.02
C ALA A 664 -32.66 9.12 8.18
N ALA A 665 -32.40 9.78 9.32
CA ALA A 665 -31.88 9.13 10.53
C ALA A 665 -32.87 8.10 11.09
N ALA A 666 -34.17 8.41 11.11
CA ALA A 666 -35.20 7.48 11.59
C ALA A 666 -35.28 6.22 10.72
N LEU A 667 -35.20 6.38 9.39
CA LEU A 667 -35.08 5.25 8.46
C LEU A 667 -33.81 4.43 8.71
N TYR A 668 -32.67 5.09 8.86
CA TYR A 668 -31.37 4.43 9.02
C TYR A 668 -31.32 3.61 10.32
N VAL A 669 -31.74 4.21 11.43
CA VAL A 669 -31.77 3.59 12.75
C VAL A 669 -32.72 2.38 12.79
N SER A 670 -33.82 2.43 12.02
CA SER A 670 -34.77 1.31 11.89
C SER A 670 -34.18 0.06 11.23
N ILE A 671 -33.15 0.20 10.39
CA ILE A 671 -32.50 -0.93 9.70
C ILE A 671 -32.00 -1.95 10.73
N SER A 672 -31.27 -1.50 11.74
CA SER A 672 -30.71 -2.36 12.79
C SER A 672 -31.80 -3.09 13.60
N GLY A 673 -32.90 -2.40 13.91
CA GLY A 673 -34.06 -2.98 14.58
C GLY A 673 -34.73 -4.07 13.74
N LEU A 674 -34.97 -3.80 12.46
CA LEU A 674 -35.58 -4.77 11.54
C LEU A 674 -34.71 -6.01 11.31
N VAL A 675 -33.39 -5.83 11.22
CA VAL A 675 -32.46 -6.96 11.13
C VAL A 675 -32.48 -7.78 12.41
N SER A 676 -32.51 -7.14 13.59
CA SER A 676 -32.59 -7.85 14.88
C SER A 676 -33.89 -8.64 15.07
N GLN A 677 -34.97 -8.22 14.41
CA GLN A 677 -36.26 -8.92 14.37
C GLN A 677 -36.33 -10.02 13.31
N GLY A 678 -35.27 -10.20 12.52
CA GLY A 678 -35.27 -11.17 11.43
C GLY A 678 -36.07 -10.73 10.20
N SER A 679 -36.24 -9.42 9.99
CA SER A 679 -36.92 -8.81 8.83
C SER A 679 -35.95 -8.07 7.88
N PRO A 680 -34.91 -8.73 7.33
CA PRO A 680 -33.91 -8.08 6.49
C PRO A 680 -34.46 -7.55 5.16
N GLY A 681 -35.56 -8.11 4.65
CA GLY A 681 -36.23 -7.61 3.44
C GLY A 681 -36.87 -6.24 3.66
N GLU A 682 -37.44 -6.02 4.84
CA GLU A 682 -37.95 -4.70 5.23
C GLU A 682 -36.80 -3.72 5.48
N ALA A 683 -35.69 -4.18 6.05
CA ALA A 683 -34.48 -3.39 6.22
C ALA A 683 -33.92 -2.89 4.86
N LEU A 684 -33.85 -3.77 3.84
CA LEU A 684 -33.52 -3.37 2.47
C LEU A 684 -34.50 -2.35 1.90
N SER A 685 -35.80 -2.51 2.15
CA SER A 685 -36.82 -1.54 1.72
C SER A 685 -36.62 -0.16 2.37
N LYS A 686 -36.21 -0.10 3.65
CA LYS A 686 -35.89 1.17 4.32
C LYS A 686 -34.60 1.80 3.76
N ILE A 687 -33.58 1.00 3.44
CA ILE A 687 -32.37 1.48 2.74
C ILE A 687 -32.75 2.11 1.40
N ASP A 688 -33.49 1.39 0.55
CA ASP A 688 -33.90 1.92 -0.74
C ASP A 688 -34.77 3.17 -0.62
N GLN A 689 -35.53 3.30 0.47
CA GLN A 689 -36.27 4.51 0.79
C GLN A 689 -35.35 5.68 1.15
N ILE A 690 -34.26 5.47 1.90
CA ILE A 690 -33.23 6.50 2.16
C ILE A 690 -32.62 6.98 0.84
N LEU A 691 -32.25 6.05 -0.05
CA LEU A 691 -31.63 6.38 -1.34
C LEU A 691 -32.56 7.20 -2.25
N ARG A 692 -33.87 6.91 -2.22
CA ARG A 692 -34.87 7.63 -3.03
C ARG A 692 -35.29 8.97 -2.43
N ASP A 693 -35.65 8.97 -1.15
CA ASP A 693 -36.30 10.11 -0.51
C ASP A 693 -35.26 11.08 0.11
N HIS A 694 -34.02 10.62 0.34
CA HIS A 694 -32.95 11.38 1.00
C HIS A 694 -31.56 11.23 0.33
N PRO A 695 -31.43 11.42 -1.00
CA PRO A 695 -30.22 11.07 -1.76
C PRO A 695 -28.96 11.88 -1.40
N THR A 696 -29.10 13.04 -0.76
CA THR A 696 -27.99 13.90 -0.33
C THR A 696 -27.68 13.78 1.17
N SER A 697 -28.34 12.87 1.88
CA SER A 697 -28.18 12.72 3.32
C SER A 697 -26.81 12.11 3.68
N PRO A 698 -26.18 12.53 4.80
CA PRO A 698 -24.96 11.90 5.29
C PRO A 698 -25.12 10.42 5.64
N TYR A 699 -26.36 9.91 5.79
CA TYR A 699 -26.64 8.49 6.05
C TYR A 699 -26.59 7.60 4.81
N VAL A 700 -26.55 8.16 3.60
CA VAL A 700 -26.52 7.40 2.34
C VAL A 700 -25.33 6.43 2.24
N PRO A 701 -24.06 6.85 2.47
CA PRO A 701 -22.93 5.91 2.41
C PRO A 701 -23.03 4.78 3.44
N TYR A 702 -23.54 5.07 4.64
CA TYR A 702 -23.76 4.06 5.69
C TYR A 702 -24.89 3.08 5.32
N ALA A 703 -26.00 3.58 4.74
CA ALA A 703 -27.11 2.73 4.29
C ALA A 703 -26.70 1.83 3.11
N LEU A 704 -25.85 2.32 2.20
CA LEU A 704 -25.28 1.49 1.13
C LEU A 704 -24.34 0.42 1.69
N LEU A 705 -23.54 0.74 2.71
CA LEU A 705 -22.68 -0.25 3.36
C LEU A 705 -23.50 -1.37 4.01
N GLU A 706 -24.57 -1.02 4.73
CA GLU A 706 -25.52 -2.00 5.29
C GLU A 706 -26.21 -2.82 4.19
N LYS A 707 -26.53 -2.20 3.04
CA LYS A 707 -27.06 -2.93 1.87
C LYS A 707 -26.11 -3.99 1.38
N ALA A 708 -24.83 -3.65 1.21
CA ALA A 708 -23.81 -4.60 0.78
C ALA A 708 -23.69 -5.77 1.77
N PHE A 709 -23.74 -5.50 3.07
CA PHE A 709 -23.71 -6.54 4.09
C PHE A 709 -24.96 -7.42 4.10
N LEU A 710 -26.15 -6.84 3.90
CA LEU A 710 -27.37 -7.63 3.77
C LEU A 710 -27.34 -8.51 2.52
N LEU A 711 -26.90 -7.98 1.37
CA LEU A 711 -26.75 -8.75 0.14
C LEU A 711 -25.74 -9.89 0.31
N ASP A 712 -24.58 -9.64 0.91
CA ASP A 712 -23.53 -10.65 1.17
C ASP A 712 -24.03 -11.72 2.17
N TYR A 713 -24.36 -11.30 3.39
CA TYR A 713 -24.56 -12.22 4.50
C TYR A 713 -25.96 -12.80 4.60
N THR A 714 -26.98 -12.10 4.08
CA THR A 714 -28.37 -12.55 4.18
C THR A 714 -28.84 -13.21 2.90
N TYR A 715 -28.53 -12.61 1.75
CA TYR A 715 -29.04 -13.06 0.45
C TYR A 715 -28.01 -13.87 -0.37
N GLY A 716 -26.73 -13.81 -0.01
CA GLY A 716 -25.65 -14.43 -0.80
C GLY A 716 -25.54 -13.85 -2.20
N ASP A 717 -26.00 -12.62 -2.41
CA ASP A 717 -25.96 -11.93 -3.70
C ASP A 717 -24.59 -11.27 -3.88
N GLU A 718 -23.64 -12.07 -4.34
CA GLU A 718 -22.25 -11.67 -4.54
C GLU A 718 -22.12 -10.55 -5.59
N GLN A 719 -22.93 -10.60 -6.65
CA GLN A 719 -22.92 -9.59 -7.70
C GLN A 719 -23.48 -8.26 -7.19
N GLY A 720 -24.64 -8.27 -6.53
CA GLY A 720 -25.21 -7.07 -5.93
C GLY A 720 -24.31 -6.47 -4.85
N THR A 721 -23.61 -7.32 -4.09
CA THR A 721 -22.60 -6.89 -3.11
C THR A 721 -21.43 -6.18 -3.77
N GLU A 722 -20.89 -6.74 -4.86
CA GLU A 722 -19.80 -6.13 -5.63
C GLU A 722 -20.23 -4.77 -6.20
N GLU A 723 -21.42 -4.70 -6.80
CA GLU A 723 -21.98 -3.48 -7.40
C GLU A 723 -22.14 -2.36 -6.35
N VAL A 724 -22.66 -2.68 -5.17
CA VAL A 724 -22.85 -1.70 -4.09
C VAL A 724 -21.51 -1.25 -3.49
N PHE A 725 -20.54 -2.16 -3.28
CA PHE A 725 -19.20 -1.76 -2.83
C PHE A 725 -18.46 -0.89 -3.86
N ALA A 726 -18.59 -1.21 -5.15
CA ALA A 726 -18.06 -0.38 -6.23
C ALA A 726 -18.73 1.00 -6.27
N GLN A 727 -20.05 1.06 -6.08
CA GLN A 727 -20.81 2.31 -6.01
C GLN A 727 -20.32 3.20 -4.86
N ILE A 728 -20.13 2.64 -3.66
CA ILE A 728 -19.62 3.40 -2.51
C ILE A 728 -18.21 3.93 -2.80
N ALA A 729 -17.31 3.07 -3.29
CA ALA A 729 -15.94 3.44 -3.58
C ALA A 729 -15.81 4.53 -4.65
N ALA A 730 -16.76 4.60 -5.59
CA ALA A 730 -16.80 5.59 -6.66
C ALA A 730 -17.42 6.93 -6.22
N ILE A 731 -18.53 6.89 -5.49
CA ILE A 731 -19.32 8.09 -5.15
C ILE A 731 -18.79 8.78 -3.88
N TYR A 732 -18.16 8.03 -2.96
CA TYR A 732 -17.71 8.53 -1.67
C TYR A 732 -16.20 8.29 -1.44
N PRO A 733 -15.29 8.78 -2.29
CA PRO A 733 -13.86 8.48 -2.20
C PRO A 733 -13.20 8.95 -0.90
N ASP A 734 -13.69 10.03 -0.30
CA ASP A 734 -13.14 10.67 0.90
C ASP A 734 -13.85 10.26 2.20
N TRP A 735 -14.82 9.33 2.13
CA TRP A 735 -15.50 8.83 3.32
C TRP A 735 -14.57 7.89 4.12
N GLU A 736 -14.59 8.02 5.45
CA GLU A 736 -13.65 7.36 6.37
C GLU A 736 -13.60 5.83 6.24
N LEU A 737 -14.70 5.20 5.81
CA LEU A 737 -14.79 3.74 5.63
C LEU A 737 -14.52 3.27 4.18
N THR A 738 -14.31 4.19 3.24
CA THR A 738 -14.03 3.84 1.84
C THR A 738 -12.76 2.99 1.65
N PRO A 739 -11.66 3.17 2.42
CA PRO A 739 -10.53 2.25 2.38
C PRO A 739 -10.92 0.80 2.67
N MET A 740 -11.75 0.57 3.70
CA MET A 740 -12.26 -0.78 4.05
C MET A 740 -13.12 -1.35 2.91
N VAL A 741 -13.98 -0.53 2.31
CA VAL A 741 -14.85 -0.93 1.19
C VAL A 741 -14.03 -1.33 -0.04
N LYS A 742 -12.98 -0.57 -0.38
CA LYS A 742 -12.06 -0.89 -1.48
C LYS A 742 -11.32 -2.21 -1.24
N THR A 743 -10.78 -2.41 -0.03
CA THR A 743 -10.14 -3.68 0.35
C THR A 743 -11.11 -4.87 0.22
N ARG A 744 -12.37 -4.70 0.63
CA ARG A 744 -13.39 -5.74 0.52
C ARG A 744 -13.79 -6.02 -0.94
N LEU A 745 -13.92 -4.98 -1.75
CA LEU A 745 -14.20 -5.08 -3.19
C LEU A 745 -13.08 -5.79 -3.96
N GLU A 746 -11.83 -5.46 -3.65
CA GLU A 746 -10.64 -6.12 -4.22
C GLU A 746 -10.59 -7.60 -3.84
N ALA A 747 -10.87 -7.93 -2.57
CA ALA A 747 -10.96 -9.32 -2.14
C ALA A 747 -12.05 -10.12 -2.90
N TRP A 748 -13.19 -9.48 -3.22
CA TRP A 748 -14.25 -10.07 -4.05
C TRP A 748 -13.80 -10.28 -5.50
N ARG A 749 -13.15 -9.28 -6.10
CA ARG A 749 -12.62 -9.38 -7.48
C ARG A 749 -11.51 -10.42 -7.61
N GLN A 750 -10.60 -10.49 -6.63
CA GLN A 750 -9.54 -11.49 -6.58
C GLN A 750 -10.08 -12.91 -6.38
N ALA A 751 -11.13 -13.08 -5.57
CA ALA A 751 -11.81 -14.36 -5.43
C ALA A 751 -12.43 -14.85 -6.77
N ARG A 752 -12.78 -13.92 -7.66
CA ARG A 752 -13.37 -14.18 -8.97
C ARG A 752 -12.33 -14.34 -10.10
N ALA A 753 -11.15 -13.72 -9.97
CA ALA A 753 -10.12 -13.66 -11.00
C ALA A 753 -9.11 -14.83 -11.00
N GLY A 754 -9.16 -15.76 -10.04
CA GLY A 754 -8.05 -16.71 -9.83
C GLY A 754 -8.26 -18.16 -10.25
N LEU A 755 -8.31 -18.50 -11.56
CA LEU A 755 -7.82 -19.79 -12.13
C LEU A 755 -7.60 -19.71 -13.66
N PRO A 756 -6.46 -20.22 -14.21
CA PRO A 756 -6.33 -20.51 -15.64
C PRO A 756 -7.30 -21.63 -16.08
N GLU A 757 -7.86 -21.48 -17.28
CA GLU A 757 -9.05 -22.20 -17.78
C GLU A 757 -8.90 -23.73 -17.95
N GLU A 758 -7.70 -24.31 -17.85
CA GLU A 758 -7.45 -25.75 -18.13
C GLU A 758 -7.36 -26.69 -16.90
N GLU A 759 -7.29 -26.20 -15.66
CA GLU A 759 -7.28 -27.06 -14.44
C GLU A 759 -8.68 -27.27 -13.79
N LYS A 760 -9.77 -26.88 -14.46
CA LYS A 760 -11.16 -26.95 -13.94
C LYS A 760 -11.77 -28.37 -13.79
N SER A 761 -10.98 -29.46 -13.76
CA SER A 761 -11.52 -30.81 -13.48
C SER A 761 -11.49 -31.21 -11.98
N VAL A 762 -12.43 -30.60 -11.25
CA VAL A 762 -13.08 -30.96 -9.96
C VAL A 762 -12.30 -31.84 -8.95
N VAL A 763 -11.67 -31.18 -7.97
CA VAL A 763 -11.60 -31.65 -6.57
C VAL A 763 -12.48 -30.73 -5.72
N SER A 764 -13.63 -31.22 -5.24
CA SER A 764 -14.50 -30.45 -4.33
C SER A 764 -14.14 -30.75 -2.87
N LEU A 765 -14.32 -29.76 -2.00
CA LEU A 765 -14.25 -29.92 -0.54
C LEU A 765 -15.43 -29.13 0.06
N SER A 766 -16.29 -29.78 0.82
CA SER A 766 -17.41 -29.18 1.54
C SER A 766 -17.50 -29.73 2.96
N CYS A 767 -18.18 -29.01 3.85
CA CYS A 767 -18.43 -29.43 5.24
C CYS A 767 -19.92 -29.22 5.52
N TYR A 768 -20.65 -30.29 5.85
CA TYR A 768 -22.08 -30.21 6.10
C TYR A 768 -22.53 -31.13 7.25
N PRO A 769 -23.32 -30.63 8.22
CA PRO A 769 -23.82 -29.25 8.33
C PRO A 769 -22.72 -28.25 8.73
N ASN A 770 -22.82 -27.02 8.23
CA ASN A 770 -21.98 -25.90 8.60
C ASN A 770 -22.84 -24.62 8.61
N PRO A 771 -23.17 -24.03 9.77
CA PRO A 771 -22.56 -24.28 11.07
C PRO A 771 -22.78 -25.70 11.63
N ALA A 772 -21.74 -26.26 12.24
CA ALA A 772 -21.71 -27.58 12.82
C ALA A 772 -22.24 -27.53 14.26
N ASN A 773 -23.18 -28.42 14.62
CA ASN A 773 -23.69 -28.52 15.99
C ASN A 773 -23.87 -29.99 16.42
N PRO A 774 -22.92 -30.55 17.19
CA PRO A 774 -21.49 -30.21 17.23
C PRO A 774 -20.70 -30.91 16.10
N THR A 775 -21.36 -31.68 15.23
CA THR A 775 -20.69 -32.53 14.22
C THR A 775 -20.94 -32.06 12.80
N THR A 776 -19.94 -32.20 11.93
CA THR A 776 -20.02 -31.93 10.49
C THR A 776 -19.37 -33.04 9.68
N THR A 777 -19.83 -33.25 8.45
CA THR A 777 -19.26 -34.21 7.52
C THR A 777 -18.52 -33.46 6.43
N ILE A 778 -17.23 -33.74 6.31
CA ILE A 778 -16.34 -33.19 5.32
C ILE A 778 -16.41 -34.09 4.08
N CYS A 779 -16.99 -33.58 3.01
CA CYS A 779 -17.13 -34.31 1.76
C CYS A 779 -16.08 -33.80 0.77
N LEU A 780 -15.38 -34.72 0.11
CA LEU A 780 -14.42 -34.40 -0.94
C LEU A 780 -14.58 -35.31 -2.17
N GLN A 781 -14.40 -34.74 -3.36
CA GLN A 781 -14.43 -35.47 -4.62
C GLN A 781 -13.02 -35.52 -5.21
N LEU A 782 -12.55 -36.68 -5.66
CA LEU A 782 -11.25 -36.80 -6.34
C LEU A 782 -11.43 -37.22 -7.81
N PRO A 783 -10.75 -36.57 -8.77
CA PRO A 783 -10.81 -36.94 -10.19
C PRO A 783 -9.87 -38.11 -10.52
N ARG A 784 -8.87 -38.37 -9.66
CA ARG A 784 -7.90 -39.45 -9.79
C ARG A 784 -7.38 -39.87 -8.42
N THR A 785 -6.73 -41.03 -8.34
CA THR A 785 -6.11 -41.50 -7.10
C THR A 785 -5.05 -40.51 -6.62
N ALA A 786 -5.13 -40.10 -5.36
CA ALA A 786 -4.20 -39.17 -4.74
C ALA A 786 -3.96 -39.52 -3.27
N ARG A 787 -2.81 -39.08 -2.74
CA ARG A 787 -2.57 -39.06 -1.29
C ARG A 787 -3.23 -37.83 -0.69
N VAL A 788 -4.03 -38.05 0.36
CA VAL A 788 -4.92 -37.07 0.93
C VAL A 788 -4.66 -36.88 2.42
N SER A 789 -4.44 -35.63 2.82
CA SER A 789 -4.47 -35.23 4.23
C SER A 789 -5.60 -34.22 4.46
N VAL A 790 -6.31 -34.37 5.57
CA VAL A 790 -7.38 -33.47 6.01
C VAL A 790 -7.12 -33.05 7.46
N LEU A 791 -6.92 -31.75 7.68
CA LEU A 791 -6.56 -31.18 8.98
C LEU A 791 -7.47 -30.00 9.34
N ILE A 792 -7.78 -29.83 10.62
CA ILE A 792 -8.55 -28.72 11.18
C ILE A 792 -7.62 -27.78 11.95
N TYR A 793 -7.77 -26.47 11.74
CA TYR A 793 -7.02 -25.41 12.39
C TYR A 793 -7.95 -24.43 13.10
N ASN A 794 -7.45 -23.74 14.13
CA ASN A 794 -8.11 -22.58 14.72
C ASN A 794 -7.77 -21.28 13.96
N VAL A 795 -8.39 -20.15 14.33
CA VAL A 795 -8.19 -18.83 13.69
C VAL A 795 -6.77 -18.27 13.84
N LEU A 796 -5.96 -18.79 14.77
CA LEU A 796 -4.55 -18.43 14.94
C LEU A 796 -3.62 -19.28 14.06
N GLY A 797 -4.18 -20.18 13.24
CA GLY A 797 -3.42 -21.06 12.35
C GLY A 797 -2.83 -22.30 13.03
N GLN A 798 -3.20 -22.60 14.27
CA GLN A 798 -2.72 -23.79 14.99
C GLN A 798 -3.57 -25.02 14.64
N SER A 799 -2.94 -26.17 14.38
CA SER A 799 -3.66 -27.42 14.08
C SER A 799 -4.31 -27.97 15.34
N VAL A 800 -5.63 -28.14 15.31
CA VAL A 800 -6.42 -28.63 16.45
C VAL A 800 -6.83 -30.10 16.30
N ARG A 801 -6.91 -30.61 15.06
CA ARG A 801 -7.17 -32.04 14.80
C ARG A 801 -6.79 -32.47 13.38
N THR A 802 -6.17 -33.64 13.25
CA THR A 802 -5.97 -34.32 11.96
C THR A 802 -7.03 -35.40 11.77
N LEU A 803 -7.72 -35.38 10.63
CA LEU A 803 -8.83 -36.28 10.32
C LEU A 803 -8.44 -37.36 9.31
N LEU A 804 -7.55 -37.02 8.37
CA LEU A 804 -6.81 -37.97 7.53
C LEU A 804 -5.36 -37.50 7.42
N ASP A 805 -4.42 -38.43 7.40
CA ASP A 805 -3.00 -38.11 7.25
C ASP A 805 -2.35 -39.01 6.18
N ASP A 806 -2.04 -38.39 5.04
CA ASP A 806 -1.36 -38.99 3.89
C ASP A 806 -1.99 -40.32 3.39
N VAL A 807 -3.32 -40.41 3.44
CA VAL A 807 -4.07 -41.61 3.07
C VAL A 807 -4.32 -41.66 1.56
N VAL A 808 -4.05 -42.79 0.91
CA VAL A 808 -4.33 -42.98 -0.52
C VAL A 808 -5.82 -43.21 -0.74
N LEU A 809 -6.47 -42.30 -1.48
CA LEU A 809 -7.88 -42.40 -1.86
C LEU A 809 -8.01 -42.47 -3.38
N GLY A 810 -8.89 -43.35 -3.86
CA GLY A 810 -9.22 -43.49 -5.29
C GLY A 810 -10.12 -42.37 -5.83
N PRO A 811 -10.31 -42.28 -7.16
CA PRO A 811 -11.26 -41.33 -7.74
C PRO A 811 -12.68 -41.57 -7.23
N GLY A 812 -13.46 -40.51 -7.04
CA GLY A 812 -14.82 -40.58 -6.52
C GLY A 812 -15.09 -39.69 -5.30
N ALA A 813 -16.30 -39.79 -4.76
CA ALA A 813 -16.75 -39.05 -3.59
C ALA A 813 -16.32 -39.76 -2.29
N HIS A 814 -15.83 -39.00 -1.32
CA HIS A 814 -15.42 -39.45 -0.01
C HIS A 814 -16.01 -38.55 1.07
N ALA A 815 -16.35 -39.11 2.23
CA ALA A 815 -16.97 -38.38 3.34
C ALA A 815 -16.29 -38.73 4.67
N ILE A 816 -15.90 -37.69 5.43
CA ILE A 816 -15.12 -37.81 6.67
C ILE A 816 -15.83 -37.01 7.75
N ARG A 817 -16.20 -37.63 8.87
CA ARG A 817 -16.93 -36.96 9.94
C ARG A 817 -15.98 -36.31 10.94
N TRP A 818 -16.27 -35.05 11.30
CA TRP A 818 -15.66 -34.37 12.44
C TRP A 818 -16.72 -34.06 13.50
N ASP A 819 -16.39 -34.26 14.76
CA ASP A 819 -17.30 -34.17 15.90
C ASP A 819 -17.12 -32.90 16.77
N GLY A 820 -16.33 -31.94 16.28
CA GLY A 820 -16.08 -30.68 16.99
C GLY A 820 -15.18 -30.82 18.20
N ARG A 821 -14.40 -31.92 18.30
CA ARG A 821 -13.40 -32.13 19.35
C ARG A 821 -11.98 -32.01 18.81
N ASP A 822 -11.02 -31.67 19.67
CA ASP A 822 -9.59 -31.63 19.34
C ASP A 822 -8.94 -33.03 19.37
N ALA A 823 -7.63 -33.08 19.17
CA ALA A 823 -6.85 -34.32 19.20
C ALA A 823 -6.82 -35.03 20.57
N ALA A 824 -7.04 -34.32 21.68
CA ALA A 824 -7.13 -34.88 23.03
C ALA A 824 -8.55 -35.37 23.37
N GLY A 825 -9.50 -35.26 22.44
CA GLY A 825 -10.91 -35.59 22.64
C GLY A 825 -11.69 -34.54 23.43
N GLN A 826 -11.06 -33.39 23.72
CA GLN A 826 -11.68 -32.28 24.41
C GLN A 826 -12.56 -31.48 23.46
N GLU A 827 -13.57 -30.86 24.03
CA GLU A 827 -14.56 -30.11 23.30
C GLU A 827 -14.02 -28.74 22.93
N LEU A 828 -14.12 -28.39 21.65
CA LEU A 828 -13.69 -27.08 21.17
C LEU A 828 -14.81 -26.05 21.37
N ALA A 829 -14.43 -24.83 21.72
CA ALA A 829 -15.36 -23.72 21.95
C ALA A 829 -16.06 -23.30 20.66
N SER A 830 -17.27 -22.71 20.79
CA SER A 830 -17.99 -22.09 19.67
C SER A 830 -17.10 -21.07 18.99
N GLY A 831 -16.99 -21.14 17.67
CA GLY A 831 -16.04 -20.31 16.94
C GLY A 831 -15.73 -20.82 15.55
N ILE A 832 -14.78 -20.16 14.91
CA ILE A 832 -14.39 -20.43 13.53
C ILE A 832 -13.17 -21.36 13.52
N TYR A 833 -13.26 -22.42 12.73
CA TYR A 833 -12.18 -23.34 12.44
C TYR A 833 -11.99 -23.45 10.93
N VAL A 834 -10.81 -23.88 10.50
CA VAL A 834 -10.48 -24.04 9.08
C VAL A 834 -10.10 -25.49 8.82
N CYS A 835 -10.90 -26.17 8.02
CA CYS A 835 -10.58 -27.48 7.47
C CYS A 835 -9.73 -27.29 6.21
N THR A 836 -8.62 -28.00 6.11
CA THR A 836 -7.75 -28.00 4.93
C THR A 836 -7.67 -29.40 4.34
N LEU A 837 -7.60 -29.46 3.01
CA LEU A 837 -7.38 -30.65 2.20
C LEU A 837 -6.08 -30.45 1.43
N LYS A 838 -5.18 -31.41 1.55
CA LYS A 838 -4.02 -31.57 0.67
C LYS A 838 -4.20 -32.83 -0.16
N ALA A 839 -4.18 -32.70 -1.49
CA ALA A 839 -4.26 -33.82 -2.43
C ALA A 839 -3.18 -33.66 -3.53
N GLY A 840 -2.00 -34.26 -3.33
CA GLY A 840 -0.84 -34.02 -4.20
C GLY A 840 -0.32 -32.58 -4.09
N LYS A 841 -0.25 -31.85 -5.22
CA LYS A 841 0.09 -30.40 -5.25
C LYS A 841 -1.12 -29.50 -4.94
N LEU A 842 -2.33 -30.04 -4.94
CA LEU A 842 -3.55 -29.26 -4.71
C LEU A 842 -3.77 -29.04 -3.21
N MET A 843 -4.02 -27.78 -2.85
CA MET A 843 -4.45 -27.37 -1.52
C MET A 843 -5.83 -26.70 -1.59
N ARG A 844 -6.74 -27.09 -0.70
CA ARG A 844 -8.06 -26.46 -0.54
C ARG A 844 -8.36 -26.26 0.93
N ALA A 845 -9.09 -25.21 1.26
CA ALA A 845 -9.52 -24.93 2.63
C ALA A 845 -11.00 -24.56 2.68
N ARG A 846 -11.69 -24.94 3.75
CA ARG A 846 -13.08 -24.62 4.04
C ARG A 846 -13.23 -24.23 5.49
N ARG A 847 -13.89 -23.10 5.72
CA ARG A 847 -14.26 -22.63 7.05
C ARG A 847 -15.34 -23.54 7.63
N ILE A 848 -15.23 -23.91 8.89
CA ILE A 848 -16.26 -24.57 9.70
C ILE A 848 -16.61 -23.63 10.85
N VAL A 849 -17.87 -23.25 10.97
CA VAL A 849 -18.40 -22.54 12.12
C VAL A 849 -18.93 -23.58 13.08
N LEU A 850 -18.28 -23.76 14.23
CA LEU A 850 -18.75 -24.67 15.27
C LEU A 850 -19.66 -23.89 16.22
N LEU A 851 -20.91 -24.33 16.37
CA LEU A 851 -21.87 -23.77 17.32
C LEU A 851 -22.11 -24.77 18.45
N ARG A 852 -22.17 -24.24 19.67
CA ARG A 852 -22.54 -24.94 20.89
C ARG A 852 -23.45 -24.07 21.73
#